data_AF-A0A7Z0NLY4-F1
#
_entry.id   AF-A0A7Z0NLY4-F1
#
_cell.length_a   1.000
_cell.length_b   1.000
_cell.length_c   1.000
_cell.angle_alpha   90.00
_cell.angle_beta   90.00
_cell.angle_gamma   90.00
#
_symmetry.space_group_name_H-M   'P 1'
#
loop_
_entity.id
_entity.type
_entity.pdbx_description
1 polymer ?
#
loop_
_entity_poly.entity_id
_entity_poly.type
_entity_poly.pdbx_seq_one_letter_code
_entity_poly.pdbx_strand_id
1 'polypeptide(L)'
;MRFGLLGPLGIWTADGTPVTVPDAKVRLLLAALLAHEGQPVSIDRLLEHLWAGLPPANPTGALQTKVWRLRRALNAATPGARDRVVSHPPGYLLRTGPEPTDAERFTALLTQAANSAAAPNRAALLDEALGLWRGPVLADFPEAPFATALAARLAEQRLTAIEDRAEARLTLGEHHPHSGELADLLTRHPYRERLRALHLRVLYRAGRQGEALDCYDRFRRQLADELGVDPGPELVALHRAILSQDPALLAPPATSSPATIAPPPSGTVPPARVPGNLPVALTELIGREEAVRDLHRLLDAGRLVTLVGSGGVGKTRMAVEAAHQAAGAYPDGVWLVELAALEADPAVLAGAILAVLGVREHAERPPAAPPATPAERLLAVLRGRQLLLLLDNCEHVVDPVAELADRILRHAPGVRLLASSQEPLGVAGEQVCAVPPLALPDPAVGDPVLLARASAVRLFVTRARAAAPAFTLDETNAREVAELCHRLDGIPLALELAATRVRALGVRGLLTRIDDRFRILTRGHRGAPPRQQTLRAMIDWSWELLGEPEQLVLRRLAVHADGCTLEAAEVVCADDDLPADQVLDLVARLVDRSLVVLAETPVGPRHRLLESVAAYCGERLREANEAATVRRRHRRYYTALARRADEELRGPKQRQWLARLDQETANLRQALDDAVADGDAAGALDLSTALAWYGYLRGRLRETRRSIEAALAVAGPAPATPRAAAACWRAGLALLERGGEHAPLVAPALSGWPAGEGLAARARAVAFLGLALLNTGDVAGSTTLVHEVLPEFERLGDRWGVAAALSLRASQALARGDLAAVRRDGERAVALFRELGDRWGQLQASFPLTNRAEATGDYPEAARLHREGLELAEGLGLWLEAADRLSGLGRIALLAGDYDRAREFHERALRLAAEQSCKPAELYAQIGLGLGARREGRLADAERLLRGVLDWTRQPGLDADVVRALLLAELGFIAELQEAAPAADTLHAESFALASAVGDPRAQALALEGLAGAAVIDGRAEQAARLLGAAAMARDSVGAPLPAGERGDVDRITAAARAALGGPSFATEFDRGAGLRPEQAYDLSGANGAHAVHGAGATRPPVDVG
;
A
#
# COMPACT_ATOMS: atom_id res chain seq x y z
N MET A 1 -59.82 5.91 -15.67
CA MET A 1 -59.01 5.14 -16.66
C MET A 1 -57.72 4.78 -15.97
N ARG A 2 -57.47 3.48 -15.85
CA ARG A 2 -56.36 2.86 -15.11
C ARG A 2 -55.47 2.08 -16.07
N PHE A 3 -54.16 2.12 -15.84
CA PHE A 3 -53.16 1.38 -16.63
C PHE A 3 -52.41 0.39 -15.74
N GLY A 4 -52.12 -0.80 -16.28
CA GLY A 4 -51.44 -1.86 -15.58
C GLY A 4 -50.16 -2.30 -16.29
N LEU A 5 -49.05 -2.30 -15.56
CA LEU A 5 -47.70 -2.63 -15.97
C LEU A 5 -47.18 -3.90 -15.26
N LEU A 6 -47.71 -4.24 -14.07
CA LEU A 6 -47.29 -5.39 -13.26
C LEU A 6 -47.88 -6.72 -13.78
N GLY A 7 -47.58 -7.05 -15.04
CA GLY A 7 -48.13 -8.17 -15.80
C GLY A 7 -48.21 -7.82 -17.29
N PRO A 8 -48.99 -8.56 -18.10
CA PRO A 8 -49.41 -8.10 -19.43
C PRO A 8 -49.98 -6.67 -19.39
N LEU A 9 -49.76 -5.88 -20.45
CA LEU A 9 -50.19 -4.47 -20.49
C LEU A 9 -51.71 -4.40 -20.40
N GLY A 10 -52.21 -3.84 -19.30
CA GLY A 10 -53.63 -3.72 -18.99
C GLY A 10 -54.14 -2.28 -19.08
N ILE A 11 -55.37 -2.12 -19.56
CA ILE A 11 -56.05 -0.83 -19.65
C ILE A 11 -57.49 -1.05 -19.21
N TRP A 12 -57.99 -0.24 -18.28
CA TRP A 12 -59.37 -0.30 -17.80
C TRP A 12 -59.99 1.09 -17.75
N THR A 13 -61.31 1.17 -17.96
CA THR A 13 -62.11 2.36 -17.69
C THR A 13 -62.21 2.61 -16.17
N ALA A 14 -62.80 3.74 -15.75
CA ALA A 14 -62.89 4.07 -14.31
C ALA A 14 -63.80 3.08 -13.53
N ASP A 15 -64.77 2.49 -14.20
CA ASP A 15 -65.68 1.42 -13.73
C ASP A 15 -65.07 0.01 -13.80
N GLY A 16 -63.82 -0.14 -14.26
CA GLY A 16 -63.11 -1.42 -14.29
C GLY A 16 -63.32 -2.27 -15.54
N THR A 17 -64.01 -1.75 -16.58
CA THR A 17 -64.20 -2.45 -17.85
C THR A 17 -62.88 -2.47 -18.66
N PRO A 18 -62.41 -3.64 -19.15
CA PRO A 18 -61.15 -3.72 -19.90
C PRO A 18 -61.24 -3.05 -21.28
N VAL A 19 -60.18 -2.35 -21.68
CA VAL A 19 -60.09 -1.63 -22.96
C VAL A 19 -59.10 -2.33 -23.88
N THR A 20 -59.57 -2.79 -25.04
CA THR A 20 -58.73 -3.50 -26.01
C THR A 20 -58.11 -2.53 -27.03
N VAL A 21 -56.78 -2.54 -27.11
CA VAL A 21 -56.02 -1.91 -28.20
C VAL A 21 -55.46 -3.02 -29.08
N PRO A 22 -55.99 -3.27 -30.29
CA PRO A 22 -55.66 -4.45 -31.08
C PRO A 22 -54.31 -4.37 -31.82
N ASP A 23 -53.80 -3.17 -32.12
CA ASP A 23 -52.55 -2.99 -32.86
C ASP A 23 -51.34 -3.12 -31.91
N ALA A 24 -50.52 -4.16 -32.11
CA ALA A 24 -49.37 -4.46 -31.24
C ALA A 24 -48.36 -3.30 -31.14
N LYS A 25 -48.12 -2.55 -32.23
CA LYS A 25 -47.23 -1.38 -32.20
C LYS A 25 -47.85 -0.19 -31.47
N VAL A 26 -49.18 -0.07 -31.47
CA VAL A 26 -49.89 0.95 -30.68
C VAL A 26 -49.87 0.60 -29.19
N ARG A 27 -49.99 -0.69 -28.83
CA ARG A 27 -49.79 -1.16 -27.45
C ARG A 27 -48.35 -0.94 -26.98
N LEU A 28 -47.36 -1.23 -27.84
CA LEU A 28 -45.94 -1.00 -27.55
C LEU A 28 -45.63 0.49 -27.34
N LEU A 29 -46.22 1.38 -28.15
CA LEU A 29 -46.15 2.83 -27.95
C LEU A 29 -46.72 3.25 -26.60
N LEU A 30 -47.87 2.71 -26.22
CA LEU A 30 -48.48 2.99 -24.91
C LEU A 30 -47.58 2.50 -23.76
N ALA A 31 -47.02 1.30 -23.87
CA ALA A 31 -46.07 0.76 -22.89
C ALA A 31 -44.81 1.64 -22.77
N ALA A 32 -44.26 2.10 -23.90
CA ALA A 32 -43.10 2.99 -23.91
C ALA A 32 -43.39 4.32 -23.22
N LEU A 33 -44.56 4.92 -23.44
CA LEU A 33 -44.95 6.17 -22.78
C LEU A 33 -45.22 5.98 -21.28
N LEU A 34 -45.87 4.87 -20.88
CA LEU A 34 -46.10 4.54 -19.47
C LEU A 34 -44.80 4.25 -18.71
N ALA A 35 -43.82 3.61 -19.35
CA ALA A 35 -42.52 3.31 -18.75
C ALA A 35 -41.70 4.56 -18.40
N HIS A 36 -42.05 5.73 -18.95
CA HIS A 36 -41.39 7.01 -18.69
C HIS A 36 -42.14 7.88 -17.67
N GLU A 37 -43.10 7.32 -16.92
CA GLU A 37 -43.68 7.93 -15.70
C GLU A 37 -44.11 9.41 -15.88
N GLY A 38 -44.79 9.70 -17.00
CA GLY A 38 -45.30 11.05 -17.31
C GLY A 38 -44.28 12.04 -17.89
N GLN A 39 -43.02 11.64 -18.06
CA GLN A 39 -41.99 12.45 -18.70
C GLN A 39 -42.10 12.43 -20.24
N PRO A 40 -41.73 13.53 -20.94
CA PRO A 40 -41.63 13.56 -22.40
C PRO A 40 -40.62 12.54 -22.94
N VAL A 41 -41.07 11.66 -23.84
CA VAL A 41 -40.23 10.76 -24.62
C VAL A 41 -40.01 11.36 -26.01
N SER A 42 -38.75 11.57 -26.40
CA SER A 42 -38.43 12.17 -27.69
C SER A 42 -38.93 11.32 -28.86
N ILE A 43 -39.17 11.95 -30.01
CA ILE A 43 -39.55 11.26 -31.25
C ILE A 43 -38.53 10.17 -31.60
N ASP A 44 -37.23 10.49 -31.58
CA ASP A 44 -36.17 9.55 -31.94
C ASP A 44 -36.17 8.30 -31.05
N ARG A 45 -36.38 8.47 -29.75
CA ARG A 45 -36.44 7.36 -28.79
C ARG A 45 -37.69 6.51 -28.96
N LEU A 46 -38.83 7.13 -29.28
CA LEU A 46 -40.04 6.38 -29.61
C LEU A 46 -39.89 5.60 -30.93
N LEU A 47 -39.22 6.18 -31.94
CA LEU A 47 -38.91 5.48 -33.19
C LEU A 47 -38.01 4.27 -32.94
N GLU A 48 -36.98 4.43 -32.12
CA GLU A 48 -36.10 3.34 -31.72
C GLU A 48 -36.87 2.23 -30.99
N HIS A 49 -37.74 2.58 -30.04
CA HIS A 49 -38.54 1.60 -29.29
C HIS A 49 -39.57 0.85 -30.15
N LEU A 50 -40.20 1.49 -31.14
CA LEU A 50 -41.24 0.86 -31.95
C LEU A 50 -40.73 0.04 -33.14
N TRP A 51 -39.49 0.30 -33.58
CA TRP A 51 -38.93 -0.30 -34.79
C TRP A 51 -37.52 -0.90 -34.60
N ALA A 52 -36.98 -0.91 -33.39
CA ALA A 52 -35.71 -1.56 -33.04
C ALA A 52 -34.55 -1.21 -34.00
N GLY A 53 -34.46 0.06 -34.42
CA GLY A 53 -33.42 0.54 -35.33
C GLY A 53 -33.69 0.34 -36.83
N LEU A 54 -34.83 -0.24 -37.24
CA LEU A 54 -35.25 -0.38 -38.65
C LEU A 54 -36.48 0.49 -38.96
N PRO A 55 -36.31 1.82 -39.08
CA PRO A 55 -37.44 2.73 -39.23
C PRO A 55 -38.10 2.59 -40.62
N PRO A 56 -39.42 2.85 -40.74
CA PRO A 56 -40.10 2.87 -42.03
C PRO A 56 -39.68 4.09 -42.86
N ALA A 57 -39.91 4.07 -44.18
CA ALA A 57 -39.47 5.11 -45.12
C ALA A 57 -39.85 6.55 -44.71
N ASN A 58 -40.97 6.74 -43.97
CA ASN A 58 -41.31 8.00 -43.30
C ASN A 58 -41.51 7.75 -41.79
N PRO A 59 -40.44 7.83 -40.97
CA PRO A 59 -40.48 7.46 -39.55
C PRO A 59 -41.44 8.34 -38.76
N THR A 60 -41.33 9.66 -38.91
CA THR A 60 -42.15 10.65 -38.18
C THR A 60 -43.63 10.53 -38.55
N GLY A 61 -43.96 10.38 -39.83
CA GLY A 61 -45.35 10.17 -40.27
C GLY A 61 -45.94 8.85 -39.78
N ALA A 62 -45.13 7.79 -39.73
CA ALA A 62 -45.55 6.50 -39.18
C ALA A 62 -45.81 6.57 -37.67
N LEU A 63 -44.95 7.28 -36.91
CA LEU A 63 -45.16 7.51 -35.48
C LEU A 63 -46.42 8.34 -35.21
N GLN A 64 -46.64 9.43 -35.95
CA GLN A 64 -47.85 10.26 -35.83
C GLN A 64 -49.13 9.44 -36.10
N THR A 65 -49.08 8.52 -37.06
CA THR A 65 -50.21 7.60 -37.34
C THR A 65 -50.49 6.68 -36.15
N LYS A 66 -49.45 6.14 -35.49
CA LYS A 66 -49.60 5.29 -34.30
C LYS A 66 -50.10 6.08 -33.09
N VAL A 67 -49.62 7.31 -32.89
CA VAL A 67 -50.12 8.25 -31.86
C VAL A 67 -51.59 8.59 -32.10
N TRP A 68 -52.00 8.86 -33.35
CA TRP A 68 -53.40 9.11 -33.69
C TRP A 68 -54.29 7.90 -33.40
N ARG A 69 -53.85 6.69 -33.75
CA ARG A 69 -54.57 5.44 -33.43
C ARG A 69 -54.69 5.22 -31.92
N LEU A 70 -53.62 5.51 -31.16
CA LEU A 70 -53.66 5.45 -29.69
C LEU A 70 -54.70 6.41 -29.11
N ARG A 71 -54.68 7.68 -29.54
CA ARG A 71 -55.66 8.70 -29.11
C ARG A 71 -57.09 8.29 -29.44
N ARG A 72 -57.33 7.73 -30.63
CA ARG A 72 -58.64 7.24 -31.04
C ARG A 72 -59.12 6.07 -30.17
N ALA A 73 -58.24 5.10 -29.91
CA ALA A 73 -58.57 3.93 -29.07
C ALA A 73 -58.91 4.34 -27.62
N LEU A 74 -58.13 5.25 -27.03
CA LEU A 74 -58.41 5.78 -25.69
C LEU A 74 -59.73 6.57 -25.65
N ASN A 75 -59.98 7.45 -26.63
CA ASN A 75 -61.19 8.28 -26.65
C ASN A 75 -62.49 7.49 -26.90
N ALA A 76 -62.41 6.37 -27.60
CA ALA A 76 -63.55 5.48 -27.80
C ALA A 76 -63.97 4.80 -26.48
N ALA A 77 -63.03 4.53 -25.59
CA ALA A 77 -63.30 3.91 -24.29
C ALA A 77 -63.69 4.92 -23.20
N THR A 78 -63.18 6.15 -23.25
CA THR A 78 -63.62 7.23 -22.34
C THR A 78 -63.54 8.57 -23.07
N PRO A 79 -64.67 9.29 -23.25
CA PRO A 79 -64.68 10.60 -23.88
C PRO A 79 -63.69 11.56 -23.20
N GLY A 80 -62.85 12.23 -23.99
CA GLY A 80 -61.80 13.14 -23.51
C GLY A 80 -60.45 12.47 -23.23
N ALA A 81 -60.35 11.14 -23.25
CA ALA A 81 -59.10 10.43 -22.98
C ALA A 81 -58.04 10.59 -24.10
N ARG A 82 -58.40 11.10 -25.29
CA ARG A 82 -57.42 11.45 -26.33
C ARG A 82 -56.39 12.50 -25.86
N ASP A 83 -56.82 13.42 -25.00
CA ASP A 83 -55.99 14.55 -24.56
C ASP A 83 -54.95 14.12 -23.50
N ARG A 84 -54.98 12.85 -23.08
CA ARG A 84 -53.95 12.26 -22.20
C ARG A 84 -52.64 12.00 -22.94
N VAL A 85 -52.65 11.79 -24.25
CA VAL A 85 -51.41 11.66 -25.04
C VAL A 85 -51.03 13.05 -25.54
N VAL A 86 -50.11 13.71 -24.85
CA VAL A 86 -49.74 15.11 -25.08
C VAL A 86 -48.53 15.19 -25.99
N SER A 87 -48.60 16.06 -27.01
CA SER A 87 -47.45 16.42 -27.83
C SER A 87 -46.69 17.53 -27.09
N HIS A 88 -45.44 17.28 -26.71
CA HIS A 88 -44.60 18.23 -25.98
C HIS A 88 -43.17 18.14 -26.51
N PRO A 89 -42.58 19.21 -27.09
CA PRO A 89 -41.22 19.17 -27.61
C PRO A 89 -40.21 18.64 -26.57
N PRO A 90 -39.30 17.70 -26.93
CA PRO A 90 -39.04 17.15 -28.27
C PRO A 90 -39.82 15.85 -28.63
N GLY A 91 -40.98 15.54 -28.01
CA GLY A 91 -41.78 14.37 -28.39
C GLY A 91 -43.16 14.24 -27.75
N TYR A 92 -43.45 13.11 -27.10
CA TYR A 92 -44.78 12.80 -26.56
C TYR A 92 -44.69 12.29 -25.12
N LEU A 93 -45.71 12.58 -24.31
CA LEU A 93 -45.90 11.99 -22.99
C LEU A 93 -47.34 11.49 -22.82
N LEU A 94 -47.54 10.58 -21.88
CA LEU A 94 -48.86 10.17 -21.43
C LEU A 94 -49.13 10.75 -20.04
N ARG A 95 -50.20 11.53 -19.90
CA ARG A 95 -50.73 11.94 -18.59
C ARG A 95 -51.56 10.80 -18.01
N THR A 96 -51.01 10.13 -17.01
CA THR A 96 -51.77 9.25 -16.13
C THR A 96 -52.84 10.09 -15.39
N GLY A 97 -54.01 9.51 -15.14
CA GLY A 97 -55.11 10.25 -14.49
C GLY A 97 -54.85 10.45 -12.99
N PRO A 98 -55.86 10.88 -12.21
CA PRO A 98 -55.74 10.91 -10.75
C PRO A 98 -55.58 9.51 -10.12
N GLU A 99 -55.92 8.46 -10.87
CA GLU A 99 -55.73 7.08 -10.45
C GLU A 99 -54.31 6.63 -10.86
N PRO A 100 -53.45 6.23 -9.91
CA PRO A 100 -52.10 5.77 -10.22
C PRO A 100 -52.13 4.46 -11.00
N THR A 101 -51.08 4.21 -11.77
CA THR A 101 -50.82 2.89 -12.35
C THR A 101 -50.59 1.84 -11.26
N ASP A 102 -50.72 0.55 -11.58
CA ASP A 102 -50.42 -0.51 -10.60
C ASP A 102 -48.95 -0.48 -10.12
N ALA A 103 -48.00 -0.06 -10.96
CA ALA A 103 -46.59 0.13 -10.57
C ALA A 103 -46.39 1.33 -9.64
N GLU A 104 -47.07 2.45 -9.89
CA GLU A 104 -47.08 3.62 -8.99
C GLU A 104 -47.74 3.27 -7.65
N ARG A 105 -48.87 2.54 -7.68
CA ARG A 105 -49.57 2.05 -6.49
C ARG A 105 -48.71 1.06 -5.70
N PHE A 106 -48.01 0.15 -6.38
CA PHE A 106 -47.05 -0.77 -5.76
C PHE A 106 -45.96 0.00 -5.01
N THR A 107 -45.33 0.98 -5.66
CA THR A 107 -44.30 1.82 -5.04
C THR A 107 -44.84 2.61 -3.84
N ALA A 108 -46.07 3.14 -3.95
CA ALA A 108 -46.74 3.83 -2.85
C ALA A 108 -47.03 2.91 -1.66
N LEU A 109 -47.51 1.68 -1.91
CA LEU A 109 -47.76 0.69 -0.86
C LEU A 109 -46.46 0.24 -0.18
N LEU A 110 -45.36 0.08 -0.92
CA LEU A 110 -44.04 -0.18 -0.32
C LEU A 110 -43.58 0.98 0.58
N THR A 111 -43.81 2.21 0.14
CA THR A 111 -43.48 3.41 0.93
C THR A 111 -44.33 3.47 2.21
N GLN A 112 -45.62 3.15 2.12
CA GLN A 112 -46.51 3.07 3.28
C GLN A 112 -46.12 1.93 4.23
N ALA A 113 -45.75 0.77 3.69
CA ALA A 113 -45.27 -0.37 4.46
C ALA A 113 -43.97 -0.05 5.22
N ALA A 114 -43.03 0.63 4.57
CA ALA A 114 -41.78 1.08 5.19
C ALA A 114 -42.02 2.08 6.34
N ASN A 115 -43.04 2.93 6.21
CA ASN A 115 -43.43 3.91 7.24
C ASN A 115 -44.36 3.33 8.32
N SER A 116 -44.78 2.07 8.20
CA SER A 116 -45.68 1.42 9.16
C SER A 116 -44.88 0.77 10.30
N ALA A 117 -45.01 1.30 11.51
CA ALA A 117 -44.36 0.76 12.70
C ALA A 117 -44.99 -0.57 13.18
N ALA A 118 -46.27 -0.80 12.89
CA ALA A 118 -46.99 -1.99 13.33
C ALA A 118 -46.79 -3.15 12.34
N ALA A 119 -46.19 -4.26 12.80
CA ALA A 119 -45.94 -5.45 11.99
C ALA A 119 -47.18 -6.01 11.26
N PRO A 120 -48.40 -6.07 11.86
CA PRO A 120 -49.61 -6.52 11.14
C PRO A 120 -49.98 -5.61 9.98
N ASN A 121 -49.90 -4.30 10.18
CA ASN A 121 -50.22 -3.32 9.14
C ASN A 121 -49.17 -3.33 8.02
N ARG A 122 -47.89 -3.48 8.38
CA ARG A 122 -46.80 -3.63 7.41
C ARG A 122 -46.98 -4.91 6.56
N ALA A 123 -47.33 -6.04 7.19
CA ALA A 123 -47.60 -7.29 6.47
C ALA A 123 -48.80 -7.15 5.51
N ALA A 124 -49.90 -6.54 5.96
CA ALA A 124 -51.09 -6.32 5.13
C ALA A 124 -50.81 -5.42 3.92
N LEU A 125 -50.06 -4.33 4.10
CA LEU A 125 -49.67 -3.42 3.02
C LEU A 125 -48.75 -4.11 1.99
N LEU A 126 -47.84 -4.97 2.45
CA LEU A 126 -46.97 -5.76 1.58
C LEU A 126 -47.73 -6.86 0.83
N ASP A 127 -48.72 -7.48 1.47
CA ASP A 127 -49.62 -8.44 0.82
C ASP A 127 -50.46 -7.77 -0.28
N GLU A 128 -51.00 -6.58 -0.01
CA GLU A 128 -51.71 -5.79 -1.01
C GLU A 128 -50.77 -5.41 -2.17
N ALA A 129 -49.55 -4.95 -1.88
CA ALA A 129 -48.55 -4.58 -2.88
C ALA A 129 -48.19 -5.76 -3.79
N LEU A 130 -47.89 -6.92 -3.19
CA LEU A 130 -47.54 -8.13 -3.93
C LEU A 130 -48.74 -8.70 -4.71
N GLY A 131 -49.97 -8.50 -4.21
CA GLY A 131 -51.21 -8.88 -4.90
C GLY A 131 -51.51 -8.10 -6.19
N LEU A 132 -50.85 -6.95 -6.42
CA LEU A 132 -50.98 -6.20 -7.67
C LEU A 132 -50.32 -6.89 -8.87
N TRP A 133 -49.41 -7.83 -8.60
CA TRP A 133 -48.64 -8.55 -9.63
C TRP A 133 -49.46 -9.65 -10.29
N ARG A 134 -49.67 -9.52 -11.60
CA ARG A 134 -50.38 -10.50 -12.45
C ARG A 134 -49.46 -11.38 -13.30
N GLY A 135 -48.15 -11.17 -13.21
CA GLY A 135 -47.13 -11.87 -14.00
C GLY A 135 -45.86 -11.04 -14.16
N PRO A 136 -44.94 -11.41 -15.08
CA PRO A 136 -43.80 -10.58 -15.45
C PRO A 136 -44.25 -9.19 -15.94
N VAL A 137 -43.50 -8.15 -15.56
CA VAL A 137 -43.79 -6.77 -15.97
C VAL A 137 -43.78 -6.66 -17.50
N LEU A 138 -44.84 -6.10 -18.06
CA LEU A 138 -45.03 -5.96 -19.50
C LEU A 138 -44.75 -7.26 -20.27
N ALA A 139 -45.32 -8.38 -19.80
CA ALA A 139 -45.13 -9.71 -20.40
C ALA A 139 -45.46 -9.79 -21.91
N ASP A 140 -46.23 -8.83 -22.44
CA ASP A 140 -46.53 -8.71 -23.88
C ASP A 140 -45.31 -8.24 -24.71
N PHE A 141 -44.29 -7.67 -24.07
CA PHE A 141 -43.14 -7.03 -24.72
C PHE A 141 -41.79 -7.39 -24.04
N PRO A 142 -41.47 -8.69 -23.87
CA PRO A 142 -40.29 -9.11 -23.10
C PRO A 142 -38.96 -8.64 -23.71
N GLU A 143 -38.92 -8.48 -25.03
CA GLU A 143 -37.71 -8.09 -25.80
C GLU A 143 -37.55 -6.57 -25.98
N ALA A 144 -38.51 -5.76 -25.53
CA ALA A 144 -38.42 -4.31 -25.70
C ALA A 144 -37.42 -3.72 -24.67
N PRO A 145 -36.36 -2.99 -25.09
CA PRO A 145 -35.30 -2.54 -24.18
C PRO A 145 -35.78 -1.71 -22.98
N PHE A 146 -36.80 -0.85 -23.18
CA PHE A 146 -37.40 -0.08 -22.10
C PHE A 146 -38.19 -0.96 -21.11
N ALA A 147 -38.78 -2.06 -21.58
CA ALA A 147 -39.53 -3.00 -20.76
C ALA A 147 -38.57 -3.86 -19.93
N THR A 148 -37.43 -4.28 -20.49
CA THR A 148 -36.39 -5.03 -19.76
C THR A 148 -35.86 -4.25 -18.56
N ALA A 149 -35.51 -2.98 -18.76
CA ALA A 149 -35.01 -2.12 -17.67
C ALA A 149 -36.07 -1.87 -16.58
N LEU A 150 -37.32 -1.61 -17.00
CA LEU A 150 -38.44 -1.42 -16.08
C LEU A 150 -38.76 -2.72 -15.30
N ALA A 151 -38.74 -3.86 -15.99
CA ALA A 151 -38.98 -5.17 -15.41
C ALA A 151 -37.90 -5.53 -14.38
N ALA A 152 -36.61 -5.29 -14.67
CA ALA A 152 -35.53 -5.54 -13.73
C ALA A 152 -35.68 -4.71 -12.44
N ARG A 153 -35.95 -3.40 -12.57
CA ARG A 153 -36.16 -2.51 -11.42
C ARG A 153 -37.33 -2.96 -10.55
N LEU A 154 -38.49 -3.23 -11.16
CA LEU A 154 -39.69 -3.63 -10.43
C LEU A 154 -39.57 -5.05 -9.86
N ALA A 155 -38.89 -5.97 -10.55
CA ALA A 155 -38.63 -7.31 -10.04
C ALA A 155 -37.73 -7.29 -8.80
N GLU A 156 -36.72 -6.42 -8.78
CA GLU A 156 -35.85 -6.21 -7.61
C GLU A 156 -36.63 -5.63 -6.42
N GLN A 157 -37.51 -4.65 -6.67
CA GLN A 157 -38.42 -4.12 -5.65
C GLN A 157 -39.41 -5.19 -5.15
N ARG A 158 -39.92 -6.06 -6.03
CA ARG A 158 -40.76 -7.21 -5.64
C ARG A 158 -40.02 -8.16 -4.73
N LEU A 159 -38.76 -8.48 -5.04
CA LEU A 159 -37.96 -9.39 -4.24
C LEU A 159 -37.68 -8.79 -2.85
N THR A 160 -37.38 -7.49 -2.79
CA THR A 160 -37.26 -6.75 -1.52
C THR A 160 -38.56 -6.75 -0.73
N ALA A 161 -39.71 -6.56 -1.40
CA ALA A 161 -41.02 -6.61 -0.75
C ALA A 161 -41.36 -8.00 -0.19
N ILE A 162 -40.91 -9.08 -0.85
CA ILE A 162 -41.03 -10.45 -0.34
C ILE A 162 -40.14 -10.65 0.90
N GLU A 163 -38.92 -10.12 0.90
CA GLU A 163 -38.02 -10.12 2.06
C GLU A 163 -38.64 -9.38 3.26
N ASP A 164 -39.14 -8.18 3.03
CA ASP A 164 -39.77 -7.35 4.06
C ASP A 164 -41.06 -8.00 4.60
N ARG A 165 -41.83 -8.68 3.73
CA ARG A 165 -43.02 -9.43 4.15
C ARG A 165 -42.64 -10.62 5.02
N ALA A 166 -41.60 -11.37 4.63
CA ALA A 166 -41.10 -12.49 5.41
C ALA A 166 -40.61 -12.04 6.79
N GLU A 167 -39.86 -10.93 6.88
CA GLU A 167 -39.42 -10.34 8.14
C GLU A 167 -40.60 -9.86 8.99
N ALA A 168 -41.60 -9.21 8.39
CA ALA A 168 -42.81 -8.76 9.07
C ALA A 168 -43.62 -9.92 9.66
N ARG A 169 -43.79 -11.02 8.91
CA ARG A 169 -44.49 -12.22 9.40
C ARG A 169 -43.68 -13.01 10.42
N LEU A 170 -42.35 -13.06 10.29
CA LEU A 170 -41.46 -13.53 11.34
C LEU A 170 -41.64 -12.71 12.62
N THR A 171 -41.83 -11.39 12.53
CA THR A 171 -42.12 -10.56 13.72
C THR A 171 -43.45 -10.93 14.38
N LEU A 172 -44.43 -11.39 13.60
CA LEU A 172 -45.76 -11.81 14.08
C LEU A 172 -45.80 -13.23 14.66
N GLY A 173 -44.68 -13.97 14.67
CA GLY A 173 -44.65 -15.37 15.09
C GLY A 173 -45.12 -16.36 14.03
N GLU A 174 -45.37 -15.90 12.80
CA GLU A 174 -45.91 -16.72 11.70
C GLU A 174 -44.77 -17.37 10.90
N HIS A 175 -44.21 -18.47 11.40
CA HIS A 175 -43.02 -19.12 10.80
C HIS A 175 -43.32 -20.29 9.85
N HIS A 176 -44.49 -20.91 9.97
CA HIS A 176 -44.82 -22.16 9.26
C HIS A 176 -45.19 -22.03 7.77
N PRO A 177 -45.89 -20.98 7.27
CA PRO A 177 -46.39 -20.95 5.89
C PRO A 177 -45.36 -20.54 4.81
N HIS A 178 -44.12 -20.18 5.16
CA HIS A 178 -43.20 -19.45 4.25
C HIS A 178 -41.88 -20.15 3.90
N SER A 179 -41.60 -21.31 4.48
CA SER A 179 -40.33 -22.00 4.23
C SER A 179 -40.17 -22.46 2.77
N GLY A 180 -41.25 -22.95 2.13
CA GLY A 180 -41.26 -23.38 0.74
C GLY A 180 -41.11 -22.24 -0.28
N GLU A 181 -41.81 -21.12 -0.06
CA GLU A 181 -41.72 -19.93 -0.94
C GLU A 181 -40.31 -19.32 -0.93
N LEU A 182 -39.67 -19.25 0.24
CA LEU A 182 -38.28 -18.79 0.37
C LEU A 182 -37.28 -19.78 -0.25
N ALA A 183 -37.52 -21.09 -0.13
CA ALA A 183 -36.67 -22.10 -0.76
C ALA A 183 -36.68 -21.99 -2.30
N ASP A 184 -37.86 -21.82 -2.91
CA ASP A 184 -37.99 -21.63 -4.36
C ASP A 184 -37.32 -20.35 -4.86
N LEU A 185 -37.29 -19.31 -4.03
CA LEU A 185 -36.58 -18.07 -4.35
C LEU A 185 -35.07 -18.21 -4.18
N LEU A 186 -34.59 -18.98 -3.19
CA LEU A 186 -33.17 -19.27 -3.02
C LEU A 186 -32.61 -20.12 -4.17
N THR A 187 -33.42 -20.97 -4.80
CA THR A 187 -33.01 -21.67 -6.03
C THR A 187 -32.81 -20.72 -7.20
N ARG A 188 -33.64 -19.67 -7.31
CA ARG A 188 -33.56 -18.66 -8.37
C ARG A 188 -32.55 -17.54 -8.10
N HIS A 189 -32.25 -17.30 -6.82
CA HIS A 189 -31.35 -16.24 -6.34
C HIS A 189 -30.37 -16.81 -5.30
N PRO A 190 -29.48 -17.74 -5.69
CA PRO A 190 -28.66 -18.51 -4.75
C PRO A 190 -27.76 -17.65 -3.87
N TYR A 191 -27.30 -16.50 -4.39
CA TYR A 191 -26.34 -15.59 -3.76
C TYR A 191 -26.95 -14.46 -2.93
N ARG A 192 -28.27 -14.41 -2.76
CA ARG A 192 -28.93 -13.33 -2.00
C ARG A 192 -28.93 -13.64 -0.51
N GLU A 193 -27.92 -13.14 0.20
CA GLU A 193 -27.69 -13.46 1.62
C GLU A 193 -28.83 -13.06 2.56
N ARG A 194 -29.53 -11.95 2.28
CA ARG A 194 -30.69 -11.53 3.09
C ARG A 194 -31.83 -12.56 3.04
N LEU A 195 -32.11 -13.11 1.85
CA LEU A 195 -33.07 -14.21 1.68
C LEU A 195 -32.61 -15.46 2.45
N ARG A 196 -31.29 -15.74 2.42
CA ARG A 196 -30.68 -16.86 3.15
C ARG A 196 -30.87 -16.69 4.65
N ALA A 197 -30.58 -15.50 5.19
CA ALA A 197 -30.74 -15.18 6.61
C ALA A 197 -32.20 -15.36 7.08
N LEU A 198 -33.17 -14.88 6.30
CA LEU A 198 -34.59 -15.08 6.55
C LEU A 198 -34.96 -16.57 6.60
N HIS A 199 -34.48 -17.37 5.64
CA HIS A 199 -34.72 -18.81 5.61
C HIS A 199 -34.10 -19.54 6.81
N LEU A 200 -32.88 -19.18 7.21
CA LEU A 200 -32.23 -19.72 8.41
C LEU A 200 -33.03 -19.39 9.68
N ARG A 201 -33.53 -18.15 9.83
CA ARG A 201 -34.39 -17.75 10.96
C ARG A 201 -35.70 -18.51 10.98
N VAL A 202 -36.33 -18.73 9.81
CA VAL A 202 -37.56 -19.54 9.68
C VAL A 202 -37.31 -20.98 10.12
N LEU A 203 -36.25 -21.62 9.61
CA LEU A 203 -35.89 -23.00 9.98
C LEU A 203 -35.60 -23.12 11.46
N TYR A 204 -34.82 -22.18 12.02
CA TYR A 204 -34.48 -22.17 13.44
C TYR A 204 -35.72 -21.99 14.34
N ARG A 205 -36.59 -21.02 14.05
CA ARG A 205 -37.84 -20.78 14.81
C ARG A 205 -38.87 -21.90 14.64
N ALA A 206 -38.80 -22.68 13.57
CA ALA A 206 -39.59 -23.89 13.38
C ALA A 206 -39.00 -25.12 14.10
N GLY A 207 -37.94 -24.96 14.91
CA GLY A 207 -37.26 -26.04 15.63
C GLY A 207 -36.35 -26.91 14.77
N ARG A 208 -36.10 -26.53 13.51
CA ARG A 208 -35.29 -27.28 12.53
C ARG A 208 -33.85 -26.74 12.49
N GLN A 209 -33.20 -26.67 13.66
CA GLN A 209 -31.86 -26.09 13.80
C GLN A 209 -30.81 -26.79 12.93
N GLY A 210 -30.79 -28.12 12.89
CA GLY A 210 -29.83 -28.88 12.08
C GLY A 210 -29.90 -28.51 10.60
N GLU A 211 -31.12 -28.36 10.06
CA GLU A 211 -31.32 -27.95 8.67
C GLU A 211 -30.90 -26.50 8.40
N ALA A 212 -31.02 -25.61 9.41
CA ALA A 212 -30.49 -24.26 9.31
C ALA A 212 -28.95 -24.26 9.22
N LEU A 213 -28.28 -25.03 10.06
CA LEU A 213 -26.82 -25.16 10.03
C LEU A 213 -26.34 -25.78 8.72
N ASP A 214 -26.98 -26.86 8.25
CA ASP A 214 -26.65 -27.49 6.98
C ASP A 214 -26.85 -26.54 5.79
N CYS A 215 -27.89 -25.71 5.84
CA CYS A 215 -28.17 -24.71 4.81
C CYS A 215 -27.09 -23.61 4.77
N TYR A 216 -26.61 -23.18 5.94
CA TYR A 216 -25.50 -22.23 6.05
C TYR A 216 -24.19 -22.84 5.51
N ASP A 217 -23.84 -24.07 5.92
CA ASP A 217 -22.60 -24.71 5.50
C ASP A 217 -22.57 -25.07 4.01
N ARG A 218 -23.72 -25.44 3.43
CA ARG A 218 -23.84 -25.64 1.99
C ARG A 218 -23.63 -24.34 1.24
N PHE A 219 -24.22 -23.25 1.74
CA PHE A 219 -24.07 -21.94 1.12
C PHE A 219 -22.65 -21.38 1.25
N ARG A 220 -22.00 -21.55 2.41
CA ARG A 220 -20.58 -21.19 2.62
C ARG A 220 -19.67 -21.92 1.65
N ARG A 221 -19.84 -23.23 1.47
CA ARG A 221 -19.08 -23.99 0.47
C ARG A 221 -19.36 -23.50 -0.94
N GLN A 222 -20.63 -23.27 -1.27
CA GLN A 222 -21.01 -22.76 -2.59
C GLN A 222 -20.38 -21.39 -2.89
N LEU A 223 -20.35 -20.46 -1.93
CA LEU A 223 -19.68 -19.15 -2.08
C LEU A 223 -18.16 -19.30 -2.25
N ALA A 224 -17.53 -20.17 -1.47
CA ALA A 224 -16.10 -20.43 -1.58
C ALA A 224 -15.73 -21.09 -2.91
N ASP A 225 -16.51 -22.07 -3.36
CA ASP A 225 -16.23 -22.86 -4.57
C ASP A 225 -16.56 -22.08 -5.86
N GLU A 226 -17.68 -21.35 -5.91
CA GLU A 226 -18.12 -20.65 -7.13
C GLU A 226 -17.62 -19.19 -7.22
N LEU A 227 -17.44 -18.50 -6.07
CA LEU A 227 -17.12 -17.08 -6.02
C LEU A 227 -15.83 -16.73 -5.27
N GLY A 228 -15.19 -17.69 -4.58
CA GLY A 228 -13.94 -17.46 -3.84
C GLY A 228 -14.08 -16.51 -2.63
N VAL A 229 -15.31 -16.32 -2.13
CA VAL A 229 -15.62 -15.40 -1.03
C VAL A 229 -16.29 -16.11 0.14
N ASP A 230 -16.14 -15.57 1.34
CA ASP A 230 -16.85 -16.02 2.54
C ASP A 230 -18.23 -15.35 2.68
N PRO A 231 -19.18 -15.96 3.43
CA PRO A 231 -20.46 -15.34 3.75
C PRO A 231 -20.29 -14.00 4.49
N GLY A 232 -21.17 -13.04 4.20
CA GLY A 232 -21.19 -11.73 4.84
C GLY A 232 -21.39 -11.77 6.37
N PRO A 233 -21.00 -10.69 7.08
CA PRO A 233 -20.94 -10.66 8.54
C PRO A 233 -22.29 -10.85 9.22
N GLU A 234 -23.39 -10.39 8.61
CA GLU A 234 -24.75 -10.58 9.14
C GLU A 234 -25.16 -12.06 9.15
N LEU A 235 -24.80 -12.82 8.11
CA LEU A 235 -25.11 -14.23 8.01
C LEU A 235 -24.21 -15.07 8.95
N VAL A 236 -22.93 -14.68 9.08
CA VAL A 236 -21.99 -15.27 10.06
C VAL A 236 -22.47 -15.03 11.50
N ALA A 237 -22.95 -13.83 11.81
CA ALA A 237 -23.50 -13.49 13.13
C ALA A 237 -24.76 -14.30 13.42
N LEU A 238 -25.67 -14.44 12.45
CA LEU A 238 -26.85 -15.28 12.59
C LEU A 238 -26.49 -16.76 12.80
N HIS A 239 -25.51 -17.29 12.05
CA HIS A 239 -25.01 -18.66 12.26
C HIS A 239 -24.47 -18.86 13.68
N ARG A 240 -23.68 -17.90 14.19
CA ARG A 240 -23.18 -17.93 15.57
C ARG A 240 -24.32 -17.86 16.59
N ALA A 241 -25.32 -17.03 16.36
CA ALA A 241 -26.50 -16.93 17.22
C ALA A 241 -27.32 -18.24 17.22
N ILE A 242 -27.44 -18.91 16.07
CA ILE A 242 -28.08 -20.24 15.96
C ILE A 242 -27.27 -21.31 16.70
N LEU A 243 -25.94 -21.32 16.57
CA LEU A 243 -25.05 -22.25 17.28
C LEU A 243 -25.09 -22.07 18.81
N SER A 244 -25.14 -20.82 19.27
CA SER A 244 -25.20 -20.46 20.69
C SER A 244 -26.61 -20.51 21.27
N GLN A 245 -27.61 -20.84 20.46
CA GLN A 245 -29.02 -20.87 20.82
C GLN A 245 -29.49 -19.58 21.48
N ASP A 246 -29.10 -18.44 20.90
CA ASP A 246 -29.38 -17.12 21.46
C ASP A 246 -30.90 -16.92 21.68
N PRO A 247 -31.35 -16.67 22.92
CA PRO A 247 -32.76 -16.43 23.24
C PRO A 247 -33.40 -15.32 22.41
N ALA A 248 -32.61 -14.34 21.95
CA ALA A 248 -33.07 -13.25 21.09
C ALA A 248 -33.59 -13.73 19.72
N LEU A 249 -33.17 -14.92 19.26
CA LEU A 249 -33.66 -15.51 18.01
C LEU A 249 -35.07 -16.12 18.15
N LEU A 250 -35.51 -16.47 19.35
CA LEU A 250 -36.82 -17.09 19.62
C LEU A 250 -37.89 -16.07 20.04
N ALA A 251 -37.50 -14.88 20.50
CA ALA A 251 -38.44 -13.84 20.89
C ALA A 251 -38.99 -13.07 19.67
N PRO A 252 -40.31 -12.88 19.52
CA PRO A 252 -40.83 -11.84 18.63
C PRO A 252 -40.46 -10.46 19.20
N PRO A 253 -40.03 -9.49 18.37
CA PRO A 253 -39.87 -8.12 18.81
C PRO A 253 -41.22 -7.62 19.34
N ALA A 254 -41.26 -7.17 20.60
CA ALA A 254 -42.49 -6.74 21.24
C ALA A 254 -43.20 -5.66 20.42
N THR A 255 -44.39 -5.99 19.92
CA THR A 255 -45.29 -5.08 19.22
C THR A 255 -45.96 -4.15 20.22
N SER A 256 -45.53 -2.89 20.27
CA SER A 256 -46.27 -1.84 20.96
C SER A 256 -47.46 -1.39 20.11
N SER A 257 -48.68 -1.68 20.54
CA SER A 257 -49.91 -1.01 20.08
C SER A 257 -50.80 -0.66 21.28
N PRO A 258 -51.62 0.40 21.19
CA PRO A 258 -51.97 1.27 22.31
C PRO A 258 -53.14 0.71 23.14
N ALA A 259 -52.98 0.65 24.46
CA ALA A 259 -54.08 0.44 25.38
C ALA A 259 -53.99 1.42 26.56
N THR A 260 -54.89 2.40 26.50
CA THR A 260 -55.78 2.85 27.57
C THR A 260 -55.19 2.96 28.97
N ILE A 261 -54.99 4.22 29.37
CA ILE A 261 -54.63 4.72 30.70
C ILE A 261 -55.72 4.38 31.73
N ALA A 262 -55.32 3.78 32.85
CA ALA A 262 -55.78 4.13 34.21
C ALA A 262 -54.88 3.44 35.28
N PRO A 263 -54.59 4.10 36.41
CA PRO A 263 -53.49 5.04 36.60
C PRO A 263 -52.31 4.40 37.37
N PRO A 264 -51.05 4.70 37.00
CA PRO A 264 -49.90 4.43 37.86
C PRO A 264 -49.68 5.54 38.89
N PRO A 265 -49.06 5.22 40.03
CA PRO A 265 -48.73 6.18 41.06
C PRO A 265 -47.83 7.27 40.48
N SER A 266 -48.13 8.49 40.90
CA SER A 266 -47.53 9.75 40.49
C SER A 266 -46.01 9.66 40.28
N GLY A 267 -45.57 9.95 39.05
CA GLY A 267 -44.37 10.76 38.85
C GLY A 267 -43.20 10.16 38.08
N THR A 268 -43.37 9.73 36.81
CA THR A 268 -42.28 9.80 35.81
C THR A 268 -42.84 9.84 34.39
N VAL A 269 -42.57 10.94 33.68
CA VAL A 269 -42.94 11.24 32.28
C VAL A 269 -42.02 10.48 31.30
N PRO A 270 -42.44 10.06 30.08
CA PRO A 270 -41.56 9.41 29.09
C PRO A 270 -40.55 10.41 28.48
N PRO A 271 -39.36 9.98 28.01
CA PRO A 271 -38.33 10.90 27.51
C PRO A 271 -38.78 11.60 26.21
N ALA A 272 -38.67 12.94 26.22
CA ALA A 272 -38.99 13.82 25.12
C ALA A 272 -38.02 13.64 23.92
N ARG A 273 -38.48 13.92 22.69
CA ARG A 273 -37.56 14.19 21.56
C ARG A 273 -36.58 15.26 21.99
N VAL A 274 -35.28 14.98 21.89
CA VAL A 274 -34.23 15.96 22.18
C VAL A 274 -34.41 17.17 21.23
N PRO A 275 -34.51 18.41 21.74
CA PRO A 275 -34.59 19.62 20.91
C PRO A 275 -33.35 19.82 20.01
N GLY A 276 -33.48 20.39 18.81
CA GLY A 276 -32.32 20.72 17.96
C GLY A 276 -32.65 21.08 16.50
N ASN A 277 -31.63 21.49 15.74
CA ASN A 277 -31.73 21.90 14.33
C ASN A 277 -30.72 21.19 13.39
N LEU A 278 -30.13 20.07 13.82
CA LEU A 278 -29.12 19.36 13.01
C LEU A 278 -29.69 18.86 11.67
N PRO A 279 -28.97 19.04 10.54
CA PRO A 279 -29.43 18.61 9.23
C PRO A 279 -29.37 17.07 9.09
N VAL A 280 -30.31 16.49 8.33
CA VAL A 280 -30.32 15.03 8.05
C VAL A 280 -29.21 14.69 7.07
N ALA A 281 -28.39 13.69 7.40
CA ALA A 281 -27.33 13.21 6.52
C ALA A 281 -27.93 12.48 5.28
N LEU A 282 -27.69 13.03 4.08
CA LEU A 282 -28.17 12.46 2.81
C LEU A 282 -27.22 11.41 2.22
N THR A 283 -25.99 11.33 2.74
CA THR A 283 -24.95 10.41 2.28
C THR A 283 -24.12 9.96 3.47
N GLU A 284 -23.74 8.69 3.49
CA GLU A 284 -22.90 8.09 4.54
C GLU A 284 -21.56 8.83 4.72
N LEU A 285 -21.12 8.95 5.98
CA LEU A 285 -19.80 9.46 6.34
C LEU A 285 -18.76 8.34 6.25
N ILE A 286 -17.98 8.31 5.18
CA ILE A 286 -17.05 7.21 4.88
C ILE A 286 -15.72 7.41 5.61
N GLY A 287 -15.30 6.40 6.39
CA GLY A 287 -13.92 6.27 6.87
C GLY A 287 -13.51 7.25 7.97
N ARG A 288 -14.48 7.64 8.81
CA ARG A 288 -14.33 8.61 9.92
C ARG A 288 -14.79 8.05 11.27
N GLU A 289 -15.01 6.76 11.35
CA GLU A 289 -15.59 6.07 12.51
C GLU A 289 -14.71 6.24 13.75
N GLU A 290 -13.38 6.20 13.59
CA GLU A 290 -12.42 6.45 14.67
C GLU A 290 -12.35 7.91 15.08
N ALA A 291 -12.26 8.82 14.11
CA ALA A 291 -12.23 10.25 14.38
C ALA A 291 -13.48 10.71 15.14
N VAL A 292 -14.67 10.20 14.79
CA VAL A 292 -15.93 10.49 15.50
C VAL A 292 -15.90 9.94 16.93
N ARG A 293 -15.40 8.70 17.15
CA ARG A 293 -15.22 8.16 18.51
C ARG A 293 -14.27 9.02 19.35
N ASP A 294 -13.18 9.49 18.76
CA ASP A 294 -12.20 10.33 19.44
C ASP A 294 -12.78 11.69 19.80
N LEU A 295 -13.57 12.28 18.90
CA LEU A 295 -14.30 13.50 19.16
C LEU A 295 -15.29 13.33 20.33
N HIS A 296 -15.98 12.20 20.45
CA HIS A 296 -16.83 11.93 21.62
C HIS A 296 -16.04 11.86 22.92
N ARG A 297 -14.87 11.19 22.93
CA ARG A 297 -14.00 11.16 24.10
C ARG A 297 -13.54 12.55 24.53
N LEU A 298 -13.21 13.42 23.57
CA LEU A 298 -12.83 14.81 23.84
C LEU A 298 -14.02 15.62 24.37
N LEU A 299 -15.20 15.46 23.75
CA LEU A 299 -16.42 16.11 24.22
C LEU A 299 -16.81 15.66 25.64
N ASP A 300 -16.50 14.44 26.04
CA ASP A 300 -16.72 13.94 27.41
C ASP A 300 -15.71 14.45 28.42
N ALA A 301 -14.45 14.61 28.00
CA ALA A 301 -13.35 15.09 28.86
C ALA A 301 -13.32 16.61 29.03
N GLY A 302 -13.83 17.37 28.04
CA GLY A 302 -13.77 18.82 27.97
C GLY A 302 -15.13 19.49 27.73
N ARG A 303 -15.16 20.82 27.82
CA ARG A 303 -16.37 21.61 27.53
C ARG A 303 -16.29 22.43 26.25
N LEU A 304 -15.10 22.56 25.67
CA LEU A 304 -14.86 23.17 24.37
C LEU A 304 -13.95 22.23 23.58
N VAL A 305 -14.44 21.77 22.43
CA VAL A 305 -13.66 21.02 21.45
C VAL A 305 -13.67 21.78 20.14
N THR A 306 -12.50 22.00 19.54
CA THR A 306 -12.38 22.65 18.23
C THR A 306 -11.83 21.67 17.22
N LEU A 307 -12.60 21.39 16.17
CA LEU A 307 -12.16 20.63 15.00
C LEU A 307 -11.31 21.53 14.12
N VAL A 308 -10.03 21.17 13.99
CA VAL A 308 -9.03 21.88 13.18
C VAL A 308 -8.62 21.01 12.01
N GLY A 309 -8.41 21.60 10.83
CA GLY A 309 -8.10 20.84 9.62
C GLY A 309 -8.19 21.69 8.36
N SER A 310 -7.63 21.21 7.25
CA SER A 310 -7.65 21.95 5.99
C SER A 310 -9.08 22.15 5.45
N GLY A 311 -9.24 23.09 4.52
CA GLY A 311 -10.49 23.23 3.77
C GLY A 311 -10.90 21.90 3.14
N GLY A 312 -12.19 21.56 3.15
CA GLY A 312 -12.68 20.38 2.42
C GLY A 312 -12.39 19.01 3.03
N VAL A 313 -11.69 18.96 4.17
CA VAL A 313 -11.36 17.70 4.87
C VAL A 313 -12.59 17.02 5.49
N GLY A 314 -13.71 17.75 5.62
CA GLY A 314 -14.99 17.23 6.12
C GLY A 314 -15.31 17.57 7.58
N LYS A 315 -14.66 18.58 8.19
CA LYS A 315 -14.90 19.01 9.59
C LYS A 315 -16.38 19.16 9.91
N THR A 316 -17.13 19.91 9.11
CA THR A 316 -18.57 20.14 9.29
C THR A 316 -19.38 18.84 9.26
N ARG A 317 -19.13 17.95 8.29
CA ARG A 317 -19.84 16.66 8.21
C ARG A 317 -19.53 15.77 9.43
N MET A 318 -18.28 15.76 9.88
CA MET A 318 -17.86 15.04 11.09
C MET A 318 -18.49 15.62 12.36
N ALA A 319 -18.53 16.95 12.48
CA ALA A 319 -19.12 17.63 13.62
C ALA A 319 -20.63 17.35 13.74
N VAL A 320 -21.35 17.41 12.62
CA VAL A 320 -22.78 17.11 12.56
C VAL A 320 -23.06 15.63 12.88
N GLU A 321 -22.25 14.70 12.37
CA GLU A 321 -22.40 13.27 12.67
C GLU A 321 -22.17 12.98 14.16
N ALA A 322 -21.10 13.52 14.73
CA ALA A 322 -20.82 13.36 16.17
C ALA A 322 -21.92 13.99 17.04
N ALA A 323 -22.46 15.14 16.62
CA ALA A 323 -23.56 15.82 17.27
C ALA A 323 -24.88 15.02 17.22
N HIS A 324 -25.18 14.34 16.11
CA HIS A 324 -26.33 13.41 16.00
C HIS A 324 -26.19 12.24 16.95
N GLN A 325 -25.02 11.61 17.00
CA GLN A 325 -24.77 10.47 17.89
C GLN A 325 -24.80 10.86 19.38
N ALA A 326 -24.42 12.09 19.72
CA ALA A 326 -24.38 12.59 21.09
C ALA A 326 -25.70 13.24 21.56
N ALA A 327 -26.73 13.36 20.70
CA ALA A 327 -27.95 14.09 21.02
C ALA A 327 -28.64 13.61 22.31
N GLY A 328 -28.62 12.30 22.59
CA GLY A 328 -29.21 11.72 23.80
C GLY A 328 -28.62 12.20 25.13
N ALA A 329 -27.42 12.80 25.12
CA ALA A 329 -26.72 13.27 26.32
C ALA A 329 -27.08 14.71 26.73
N TYR A 330 -27.83 15.46 25.89
CA TYR A 330 -28.09 16.88 26.09
C TYR A 330 -29.60 17.16 26.19
N PRO A 331 -30.18 17.22 27.41
CA PRO A 331 -31.62 17.39 27.61
C PRO A 331 -32.21 18.67 26.98
N ASP A 332 -31.43 19.76 26.92
CA ASP A 332 -31.83 21.04 26.33
C ASP A 332 -31.45 21.17 24.84
N GLY A 333 -30.93 20.09 24.25
CA GLY A 333 -30.79 19.94 22.81
C GLY A 333 -29.40 20.16 22.22
N VAL A 334 -29.30 19.95 20.91
CA VAL A 334 -28.08 20.14 20.11
C VAL A 334 -28.35 21.12 18.96
N TRP A 335 -27.56 22.18 18.88
CA TRP A 335 -27.84 23.33 18.03
C TRP A 335 -26.63 23.71 17.15
N LEU A 336 -26.81 23.70 15.83
CA LEU A 336 -25.85 24.14 14.81
C LEU A 336 -26.05 25.63 14.50
N VAL A 337 -24.95 26.38 14.54
CA VAL A 337 -24.86 27.81 14.19
C VAL A 337 -23.82 27.95 13.08
N GLU A 338 -24.28 28.28 11.87
CA GLU A 338 -23.41 28.47 10.71
C GLU A 338 -22.89 29.91 10.68
N LEU A 339 -21.58 30.10 10.88
CA LEU A 339 -20.96 31.44 10.95
C LEU A 339 -20.45 31.95 9.61
N ALA A 340 -20.44 31.07 8.61
CA ALA A 340 -19.91 31.23 7.26
C ALA A 340 -20.23 32.54 6.51
N ALA A 341 -21.28 33.28 6.89
CA ALA A 341 -21.74 34.51 6.23
C ALA A 341 -21.93 35.68 7.20
N LEU A 342 -21.38 35.58 8.43
CA LEU A 342 -21.53 36.58 9.47
C LEU A 342 -20.31 37.51 9.53
N GLU A 343 -20.56 38.74 9.95
CA GLU A 343 -19.50 39.72 10.20
C GLU A 343 -18.78 39.43 11.52
N ALA A 344 -17.52 39.87 11.62
CA ALA A 344 -16.66 39.70 12.79
C ALA A 344 -17.03 40.66 13.94
N ASP A 345 -18.29 40.61 14.40
CA ASP A 345 -18.82 41.38 15.53
C ASP A 345 -19.43 40.42 16.59
N PRO A 346 -18.92 40.44 17.85
CA PRO A 346 -19.46 39.64 18.96
C PRO A 346 -20.97 39.81 19.19
N ALA A 347 -21.54 41.00 18.93
CA ALA A 347 -22.97 41.25 19.10
C ALA A 347 -23.81 40.55 18.02
N VAL A 348 -23.31 40.52 16.77
CA VAL A 348 -23.92 39.81 15.64
C VAL A 348 -23.88 38.30 15.86
N LEU A 349 -22.74 37.78 16.34
CA LEU A 349 -22.58 36.37 16.69
C LEU A 349 -23.54 35.92 17.81
N ALA A 350 -23.62 36.69 18.89
CA ALA A 350 -24.56 36.40 19.98
C ALA A 350 -26.03 36.44 19.51
N GLY A 351 -26.35 37.36 18.61
CA GLY A 351 -27.66 37.43 17.95
C GLY A 351 -27.99 36.21 17.11
N ALA A 352 -27.04 35.69 16.33
CA ALA A 352 -27.20 34.49 15.52
C ALA A 352 -27.48 33.23 16.38
N ILE A 353 -26.75 33.08 17.50
CA ILE A 353 -26.97 31.97 18.44
C ILE A 353 -28.36 32.07 19.10
N LEU A 354 -28.77 33.27 19.53
CA LEU A 354 -30.10 33.51 20.10
C LEU A 354 -31.24 33.17 19.11
N ALA A 355 -31.05 33.50 17.84
CA ALA A 355 -32.00 33.19 16.78
C ALA A 355 -32.15 31.67 16.56
N VAL A 356 -31.02 30.94 16.55
CA VAL A 356 -31.02 29.47 16.45
C VAL A 356 -31.72 28.82 17.64
N LEU A 357 -31.53 29.35 18.85
CA LEU A 357 -32.20 28.88 20.07
C LEU A 357 -33.69 29.26 20.15
N GLY A 358 -34.23 29.95 19.15
CA GLY A 358 -35.65 30.34 19.07
C GLY A 358 -36.05 31.45 20.04
N VAL A 359 -35.10 32.22 20.57
CA VAL A 359 -35.36 33.30 21.53
C VAL A 359 -35.82 34.55 20.81
N ARG A 360 -37.13 34.81 20.82
CA ARG A 360 -37.72 36.02 20.24
C ARG A 360 -37.46 37.25 21.11
N GLU A 361 -37.40 38.41 20.47
CA GLU A 361 -37.05 39.69 21.11
C GLU A 361 -38.15 40.31 22.00
N HIS A 362 -39.24 39.59 22.30
CA HIS A 362 -40.35 40.11 23.08
C HIS A 362 -40.65 39.21 24.29
N ALA A 363 -40.09 39.58 25.44
CA ALA A 363 -40.64 39.24 26.74
C ALA A 363 -40.88 40.56 27.48
N GLU A 364 -42.09 40.71 28.01
CA GLU A 364 -42.57 41.88 28.74
C GLU A 364 -41.55 42.35 29.78
N ARG A 365 -41.13 43.61 29.65
CA ARG A 365 -40.06 44.20 30.44
C ARG A 365 -40.68 44.94 31.64
N PRO A 366 -40.22 44.72 32.89
CA PRO A 366 -40.51 45.64 33.98
C PRO A 366 -39.85 47.01 33.69
N PRO A 367 -40.53 48.15 33.95
CA PRO A 367 -40.09 49.47 33.47
C PRO A 367 -38.80 50.06 34.09
N ALA A 368 -37.92 49.28 34.74
CA ALA A 368 -36.81 49.82 35.54
C ALA A 368 -35.41 49.18 35.38
N ALA A 369 -35.15 48.34 34.37
CA ALA A 369 -33.81 47.75 34.14
C ALA A 369 -33.10 48.33 32.90
N PRO A 370 -31.75 48.53 32.90
CA PRO A 370 -30.97 48.98 31.73
C PRO A 370 -30.99 47.96 30.57
N PRO A 371 -30.77 48.37 29.31
CA PRO A 371 -30.78 47.46 28.16
C PRO A 371 -29.62 46.46 28.23
N ALA A 372 -29.94 45.17 28.39
CA ALA A 372 -28.96 44.09 28.34
C ALA A 372 -28.47 43.88 26.89
N THR A 373 -27.16 43.74 26.73
CA THR A 373 -26.52 43.43 25.44
C THR A 373 -26.94 42.04 24.93
N PRO A 374 -26.88 41.77 23.60
CA PRO A 374 -27.17 40.44 23.05
C PRO A 374 -26.38 39.32 23.72
N ALA A 375 -25.11 39.56 24.06
CA ALA A 375 -24.27 38.61 24.78
C ALA A 375 -24.76 38.35 26.22
N GLU A 376 -25.16 39.38 26.97
CA GLU A 376 -25.73 39.19 28.33
C GLU A 376 -27.05 38.43 28.31
N ARG A 377 -27.90 38.69 27.31
CA ARG A 377 -29.14 37.93 27.08
C ARG A 377 -28.85 36.46 26.77
N LEU A 378 -27.87 36.19 25.90
CA LEU A 378 -27.45 34.83 25.58
C LEU A 378 -26.97 34.10 26.84
N LEU A 379 -26.11 34.73 27.66
CA LEU A 379 -25.65 34.13 28.91
C LEU A 379 -26.80 33.87 29.89
N ALA A 380 -27.79 34.77 29.98
CA ALA A 380 -28.97 34.57 30.81
C ALA A 380 -29.84 33.39 30.34
N VAL A 381 -29.98 33.19 29.02
CA VAL A 381 -30.71 32.06 28.43
C VAL A 381 -29.98 30.73 28.64
N LEU A 382 -28.66 30.73 28.49
CA LEU A 382 -27.82 29.54 28.62
C LEU A 382 -27.60 29.11 30.09
N ARG A 383 -27.79 30.04 31.03
CA ARG A 383 -27.63 29.78 32.47
C ARG A 383 -28.64 28.72 32.93
N GLY A 384 -28.12 27.57 33.38
CA GLY A 384 -28.92 26.45 33.88
C GLY A 384 -29.37 25.44 32.82
N ARG A 385 -28.99 25.62 31.54
CA ARG A 385 -29.27 24.64 30.47
C ARG A 385 -28.11 23.65 30.28
N GLN A 386 -28.45 22.45 29.83
CA GLN A 386 -27.57 21.36 29.42
C GLN A 386 -27.71 21.08 27.92
N LEU A 387 -26.93 21.78 27.10
CA LEU A 387 -26.99 21.72 25.63
C LEU A 387 -25.61 21.72 24.99
N LEU A 388 -25.55 21.26 23.75
CA LEU A 388 -24.37 21.32 22.87
C LEU A 388 -24.58 22.38 21.79
N LEU A 389 -23.68 23.36 21.71
CA LEU A 389 -23.63 24.33 20.60
C LEU A 389 -22.52 23.93 19.62
N LEU A 390 -22.90 23.69 18.37
CA LEU A 390 -22.00 23.48 17.25
C LEU A 390 -21.81 24.80 16.49
N LEU A 391 -20.61 25.40 16.58
CA LEU A 391 -20.22 26.62 15.89
C LEU A 391 -19.43 26.25 14.62
N ASP A 392 -20.05 26.38 13.44
CA ASP A 392 -19.43 25.94 12.19
C ASP A 392 -18.78 27.11 11.43
N ASN A 393 -17.59 26.88 10.88
CA ASN A 393 -16.86 27.78 9.99
C ASN A 393 -16.30 29.05 10.69
N CYS A 394 -15.65 28.86 11.85
CA CYS A 394 -15.17 29.94 12.71
C CYS A 394 -13.90 30.67 12.19
N GLU A 395 -13.24 30.21 11.13
CA GLU A 395 -11.90 30.65 10.73
C GLU A 395 -11.74 32.15 10.36
N HIS A 396 -12.85 32.86 10.11
CA HIS A 396 -12.86 34.28 9.77
C HIS A 396 -13.33 35.17 10.93
N VAL A 397 -13.74 34.56 12.05
CA VAL A 397 -14.27 35.19 13.26
C VAL A 397 -13.68 34.55 14.51
N VAL A 398 -12.44 34.09 14.43
CA VAL A 398 -11.77 33.35 15.52
C VAL A 398 -11.75 34.18 16.81
N ASP A 399 -11.25 35.42 16.79
CA ASP A 399 -11.17 36.24 18.00
C ASP A 399 -12.55 36.57 18.60
N PRO A 400 -13.56 37.03 17.83
CA PRO A 400 -14.91 37.22 18.36
C PRO A 400 -15.58 35.95 18.91
N VAL A 401 -15.35 34.79 18.28
CA VAL A 401 -15.87 33.50 18.75
C VAL A 401 -15.16 33.06 20.02
N ALA A 402 -13.84 33.25 20.11
CA ALA A 402 -13.04 32.95 21.29
C ALA A 402 -13.52 33.77 22.51
N GLU A 403 -13.74 35.09 22.34
CA GLU A 403 -14.25 35.95 23.40
C GLU A 403 -15.63 35.47 23.90
N LEU A 404 -16.53 35.12 22.97
CA LEU A 404 -17.88 34.68 23.31
C LEU A 404 -17.87 33.28 23.97
N ALA A 405 -17.07 32.35 23.46
CA ALA A 405 -16.90 31.01 24.01
C ALA A 405 -16.38 31.08 25.45
N ASP A 406 -15.35 31.88 25.70
CA ASP A 406 -14.75 32.09 27.02
C ASP A 406 -15.78 32.65 28.03
N ARG A 407 -16.64 33.58 27.61
CA ARG A 407 -17.75 34.09 28.43
C ARG A 407 -18.82 33.02 28.72
N ILE A 408 -19.19 32.20 27.73
CA ILE A 408 -20.18 31.11 27.87
C ILE A 408 -19.65 30.05 28.84
N LEU A 409 -18.40 29.60 28.66
CA LEU A 409 -17.79 28.56 29.47
C LEU A 409 -17.72 28.97 30.95
N ARG A 410 -17.46 30.24 31.25
CA ARG A 410 -17.45 30.76 32.64
C ARG A 410 -18.83 30.86 33.30
N HIS A 411 -19.88 31.22 32.56
CA HIS A 411 -21.18 31.59 33.15
C HIS A 411 -22.30 30.56 32.94
N ALA A 412 -22.10 29.56 32.09
CA ALA A 412 -23.09 28.53 31.78
C ALA A 412 -22.47 27.12 31.88
N PRO A 413 -22.31 26.55 33.10
CA PRO A 413 -21.55 25.32 33.32
C PRO A 413 -22.12 24.06 32.63
N GLY A 414 -23.41 24.04 32.32
CA GLY A 414 -24.07 22.94 31.61
C GLY A 414 -23.91 22.98 30.09
N VAL A 415 -23.34 24.05 29.52
CA VAL A 415 -23.14 24.18 28.07
C VAL A 415 -21.79 23.60 27.66
N ARG A 416 -21.81 22.80 26.58
CA ARG A 416 -20.62 22.35 25.85
C ARG A 416 -20.60 22.98 24.44
N LEU A 417 -19.40 23.26 23.95
CA LEU A 417 -19.13 23.90 22.67
C LEU A 417 -18.33 22.94 21.79
N LEU A 418 -18.78 22.78 20.54
CA LEU A 418 -18.04 22.13 19.47
C LEU A 418 -17.85 23.17 18.36
N ALA A 419 -16.62 23.56 18.06
CA ALA A 419 -16.33 24.50 16.99
C ALA A 419 -15.68 23.79 15.79
N SER A 420 -15.95 24.25 14.57
CA SER A 420 -15.18 23.90 13.38
C SER A 420 -14.43 25.13 12.89
N SER A 421 -13.11 25.01 12.72
CA SER A 421 -12.22 26.10 12.33
C SER A 421 -11.03 25.57 11.53
N GLN A 422 -10.28 26.47 10.88
CA GLN A 422 -8.99 26.13 10.28
C GLN A 422 -7.84 26.23 11.27
N GLU A 423 -8.00 27.00 12.35
CA GLU A 423 -7.02 27.18 13.43
C GLU A 423 -7.73 27.11 14.81
N PRO A 424 -6.99 26.80 15.90
CA PRO A 424 -7.55 26.80 17.26
C PRO A 424 -8.14 28.16 17.66
N LEU A 425 -9.10 28.17 18.60
CA LEU A 425 -9.70 29.40 19.13
C LEU A 425 -8.82 30.10 20.17
N GLY A 426 -7.89 29.38 20.81
CA GLY A 426 -6.98 29.94 21.82
C GLY A 426 -7.63 30.20 23.18
N VAL A 427 -8.70 29.46 23.52
CA VAL A 427 -9.46 29.65 24.77
C VAL A 427 -9.00 28.67 25.85
N ALA A 428 -8.93 29.13 27.11
CA ALA A 428 -8.53 28.27 28.22
C ALA A 428 -9.49 27.06 28.39
N GLY A 429 -8.95 25.85 28.39
CA GLY A 429 -9.72 24.61 28.46
C GLY A 429 -10.23 24.09 27.11
N GLU A 430 -9.80 24.70 26.00
CA GLU A 430 -10.01 24.18 24.64
C GLU A 430 -9.26 22.85 24.43
N GLN A 431 -9.97 21.88 23.86
CA GLN A 431 -9.38 20.65 23.33
C GLN A 431 -9.38 20.70 21.80
N VAL A 432 -8.20 20.62 21.19
CA VAL A 432 -8.06 20.65 19.73
C VAL A 432 -8.15 19.23 19.18
N CYS A 433 -9.06 19.02 18.22
CA CYS A 433 -9.25 17.78 17.50
C CYS A 433 -8.81 17.97 16.04
N ALA A 434 -7.59 17.57 15.71
CA ALA A 434 -7.10 17.61 14.33
C ALA A 434 -7.86 16.60 13.46
N VAL A 435 -8.39 17.04 12.32
CA VAL A 435 -9.11 16.23 11.35
C VAL A 435 -8.18 15.95 10.17
N PRO A 436 -7.56 14.76 10.07
CA PRO A 436 -6.63 14.43 8.99
C PRO A 436 -7.39 14.21 7.67
N PRO A 437 -6.74 14.22 6.49
CA PRO A 437 -7.33 13.70 5.26
C PRO A 437 -7.73 12.21 5.36
N LEU A 438 -8.48 11.70 4.38
CA LEU A 438 -8.85 10.27 4.38
C LEU A 438 -7.63 9.38 4.15
N ALA A 439 -7.65 8.20 4.76
CA ALA A 439 -6.59 7.21 4.61
C ALA A 439 -6.35 6.89 3.13
N LEU A 440 -5.10 7.10 2.70
CA LEU A 440 -4.60 6.78 1.38
C LEU A 440 -4.25 5.28 1.28
N PRO A 441 -4.37 4.66 0.10
CA PRO A 441 -3.93 3.29 -0.12
C PRO A 441 -2.39 3.16 -0.05
N ASP A 442 -1.88 1.96 0.20
CA ASP A 442 -0.44 1.69 0.05
C ASP A 442 -0.05 1.71 -1.43
N PRO A 443 0.92 2.54 -1.86
CA PRO A 443 1.34 2.65 -3.26
C PRO A 443 1.96 1.37 -3.84
N ALA A 444 2.44 0.45 -2.99
CA ALA A 444 3.00 -0.84 -3.44
C ALA A 444 1.91 -1.87 -3.80
N VAL A 445 0.65 -1.63 -3.39
CA VAL A 445 -0.46 -2.58 -3.52
C VAL A 445 -1.26 -2.30 -4.80
N GLY A 446 -1.20 -3.23 -5.75
CA GLY A 446 -1.98 -3.17 -7.00
C GLY A 446 -3.33 -3.90 -6.96
N ASP A 447 -3.64 -4.59 -5.86
CA ASP A 447 -4.84 -5.42 -5.72
C ASP A 447 -6.10 -4.54 -5.48
N PRO A 448 -7.12 -4.60 -6.37
CA PRO A 448 -8.38 -3.87 -6.21
C PRO A 448 -9.07 -4.09 -4.86
N VAL A 449 -9.02 -5.30 -4.31
CA VAL A 449 -9.70 -5.68 -3.06
C VAL A 449 -9.05 -4.99 -1.85
N LEU A 450 -7.72 -4.97 -1.82
CA LEU A 450 -6.97 -4.30 -0.77
C LEU A 450 -7.09 -2.79 -0.87
N LEU A 451 -7.01 -2.22 -2.08
CA LEU A 451 -7.18 -0.79 -2.32
C LEU A 451 -8.57 -0.29 -1.88
N ALA A 452 -9.62 -1.09 -2.10
CA ALA A 452 -10.98 -0.75 -1.68
C ALA A 452 -11.16 -0.62 -0.15
N ARG A 453 -10.16 -0.98 0.66
CA ARG A 453 -10.19 -0.76 2.12
C ARG A 453 -9.81 0.68 2.51
N ALA A 454 -9.01 1.36 1.68
CA ALA A 454 -8.59 2.74 1.94
C ALA A 454 -9.77 3.70 1.81
N SER A 455 -9.99 4.54 2.82
CA SER A 455 -11.17 5.41 2.88
C SER A 455 -11.22 6.43 1.73
N ALA A 456 -10.08 6.90 1.23
CA ALA A 456 -10.01 7.76 0.05
C ALA A 456 -10.54 7.05 -1.21
N VAL A 457 -10.14 5.78 -1.41
CA VAL A 457 -10.60 4.94 -2.52
C VAL A 457 -12.09 4.62 -2.39
N ARG A 458 -12.55 4.26 -1.19
CA ARG A 458 -13.98 4.02 -0.91
C ARG A 458 -14.84 5.21 -1.28
N LEU A 459 -14.45 6.41 -0.85
CA LEU A 459 -15.17 7.64 -1.17
C LEU A 459 -15.18 7.89 -2.68
N PHE A 460 -14.02 7.80 -3.33
CA PHE A 460 -13.91 8.02 -4.77
C PHE A 460 -14.78 7.04 -5.57
N VAL A 461 -14.69 5.74 -5.29
CA VAL A 461 -15.47 4.69 -5.99
C VAL A 461 -16.97 4.89 -5.77
N THR A 462 -17.39 5.19 -4.53
CA THR A 462 -18.81 5.45 -4.21
C THR A 462 -19.35 6.62 -5.02
N ARG A 463 -18.58 7.71 -5.11
CA ARG A 463 -18.97 8.91 -5.85
C ARG A 463 -18.85 8.74 -7.37
N ALA A 464 -17.87 7.99 -7.85
CA ALA A 464 -17.67 7.71 -9.26
C ALA A 464 -18.79 6.82 -9.79
N ARG A 465 -19.24 5.82 -9.01
CA ARG A 465 -20.42 4.99 -9.33
C ARG A 465 -21.70 5.83 -9.39
N ALA A 466 -21.86 6.79 -8.49
CA ALA A 466 -23.01 7.69 -8.52
C ALA A 466 -23.04 8.56 -9.81
N ALA A 467 -21.87 8.95 -10.34
CA ALA A 467 -21.75 9.73 -11.57
C ALA A 467 -21.74 8.87 -12.86
N ALA A 468 -21.23 7.64 -12.77
CA ALA A 468 -21.08 6.67 -13.85
C ALA A 468 -21.41 5.25 -13.32
N PRO A 469 -22.68 4.80 -13.41
CA PRO A 469 -23.13 3.54 -12.81
C PRO A 469 -22.39 2.26 -13.25
N ALA A 470 -21.77 2.29 -14.44
CA ALA A 470 -20.96 1.18 -14.97
C ALA A 470 -19.51 1.16 -14.44
N PHE A 471 -19.10 2.12 -13.60
CA PHE A 471 -17.75 2.19 -13.06
C PHE A 471 -17.51 1.12 -12.00
N THR A 472 -16.54 0.24 -12.23
CA THR A 472 -16.05 -0.76 -11.28
C THR A 472 -14.56 -0.57 -11.04
N LEU A 473 -14.11 -0.76 -9.79
CA LEU A 473 -12.69 -0.87 -9.47
C LEU A 473 -12.24 -2.28 -9.85
N ASP A 474 -11.26 -2.39 -10.74
CA ASP A 474 -10.73 -3.66 -11.25
C ASP A 474 -9.21 -3.58 -11.42
N GLU A 475 -8.58 -4.69 -11.79
CA GLU A 475 -7.11 -4.78 -11.94
C GLU A 475 -6.56 -3.79 -12.98
N THR A 476 -7.38 -3.34 -13.94
CA THR A 476 -6.95 -2.45 -15.03
C THR A 476 -6.90 -0.98 -14.64
N ASN A 477 -7.67 -0.58 -13.60
CA ASN A 477 -7.77 0.80 -13.15
C ASN A 477 -7.36 1.00 -11.67
N ALA A 478 -7.14 -0.07 -10.92
CA ALA A 478 -6.76 -0.05 -9.50
C ALA A 478 -5.57 0.87 -9.19
N ARG A 479 -4.45 0.69 -9.91
CA ARG A 479 -3.24 1.52 -9.73
C ARG A 479 -3.49 3.00 -10.01
N GLU A 480 -4.32 3.28 -11.01
CA GLU A 480 -4.64 4.66 -11.40
C GLU A 480 -5.56 5.33 -10.38
N VAL A 481 -6.51 4.59 -9.81
CA VAL A 481 -7.34 5.11 -8.71
C VAL A 481 -6.50 5.36 -7.46
N ALA A 482 -5.53 4.48 -7.16
CA ALA A 482 -4.61 4.67 -6.05
C ALA A 482 -3.73 5.92 -6.24
N GLU A 483 -3.17 6.11 -7.45
CA GLU A 483 -2.41 7.31 -7.81
C GLU A 483 -3.29 8.57 -7.75
N LEU A 484 -4.53 8.50 -8.25
CA LEU A 484 -5.47 9.62 -8.22
C LEU A 484 -5.81 10.04 -6.78
N CYS A 485 -5.99 9.08 -5.88
CA CYS A 485 -6.26 9.37 -4.47
C CYS A 485 -5.07 10.06 -3.80
N HIS A 486 -3.83 9.65 -4.11
CA HIS A 486 -2.62 10.30 -3.64
C HIS A 486 -2.51 11.74 -4.15
N ARG A 487 -2.70 11.94 -5.46
CA ARG A 487 -2.63 13.27 -6.08
C ARG A 487 -3.70 14.26 -5.61
N LEU A 488 -4.76 13.75 -4.98
CA LEU A 488 -5.83 14.52 -4.37
C LEU A 488 -5.76 14.54 -2.84
N ASP A 489 -4.63 14.10 -2.27
CA ASP A 489 -4.29 14.13 -0.84
C ASP A 489 -5.29 13.43 0.09
N GLY A 490 -6.17 12.58 -0.45
CA GLY A 490 -7.27 12.01 0.33
C GLY A 490 -8.29 13.07 0.81
N ILE A 491 -8.28 14.29 0.24
CA ILE A 491 -9.22 15.36 0.61
C ILE A 491 -10.61 15.00 0.07
N PRO A 492 -11.62 14.79 0.93
CA PRO A 492 -12.96 14.36 0.51
C PRO A 492 -13.59 15.20 -0.59
N LEU A 493 -13.51 16.53 -0.48
CA LEU A 493 -14.08 17.40 -1.51
C LEU A 493 -13.37 17.23 -2.87
N ALA A 494 -12.05 17.11 -2.87
CA ALA A 494 -11.27 16.95 -4.09
C ALA A 494 -11.62 15.62 -4.79
N LEU A 495 -11.75 14.54 -4.01
CA LEU A 495 -12.19 13.23 -4.49
C LEU A 495 -13.63 13.28 -5.04
N GLU A 496 -14.54 13.98 -4.35
CA GLU A 496 -15.92 14.17 -4.80
C GLU A 496 -15.98 14.94 -6.13
N LEU A 497 -15.19 16.01 -6.29
CA LEU A 497 -15.13 16.77 -7.53
C LEU A 497 -14.54 15.95 -8.68
N ALA A 498 -13.47 15.18 -8.45
CA ALA A 498 -12.86 14.32 -9.46
C ALA A 498 -13.81 13.19 -9.89
N ALA A 499 -14.49 12.55 -8.93
CA ALA A 499 -15.43 11.47 -9.19
C ALA A 499 -16.58 11.86 -10.14
N THR A 500 -17.07 13.11 -10.07
CA THR A 500 -18.12 13.60 -11.00
C THR A 500 -17.67 13.67 -12.46
N ARG A 501 -16.36 13.63 -12.74
CA ARG A 501 -15.79 13.76 -14.07
C ARG A 501 -15.42 12.42 -14.72
N VAL A 502 -15.52 11.32 -13.97
CA VAL A 502 -15.20 9.96 -14.47
C VAL A 502 -16.02 9.61 -15.71
N ARG A 503 -17.31 9.99 -15.77
CA ARG A 503 -18.16 9.76 -16.95
C ARG A 503 -17.64 10.41 -18.24
N ALA A 504 -16.98 11.56 -18.14
CA ALA A 504 -16.55 12.34 -19.29
C ALA A 504 -15.10 12.06 -19.70
N LEU A 505 -14.22 11.73 -18.74
CA LEU A 505 -12.77 11.67 -18.96
C LEU A 505 -12.15 10.29 -18.67
N GLY A 506 -12.86 9.41 -17.94
CA GLY A 506 -12.25 8.20 -17.37
C GLY A 506 -11.17 8.50 -16.33
N VAL A 507 -10.67 7.47 -15.63
CA VAL A 507 -9.66 7.63 -14.57
C VAL A 507 -8.29 8.02 -15.17
N ARG A 508 -7.83 7.31 -16.21
CA ARG A 508 -6.62 7.69 -16.99
C ARG A 508 -6.65 9.13 -17.45
N GLY A 509 -7.76 9.54 -18.08
CA GLY A 509 -7.87 10.89 -18.63
C GLY A 509 -7.92 11.99 -17.57
N LEU A 510 -8.34 11.66 -16.34
CA LEU A 510 -8.21 12.53 -15.18
C LEU A 510 -6.75 12.65 -14.74
N LEU A 511 -6.05 11.52 -14.54
CA LEU A 511 -4.63 11.51 -14.15
C LEU A 511 -3.73 12.29 -15.11
N THR A 512 -3.88 12.09 -16.43
CA THR A 512 -3.04 12.80 -17.42
C THR A 512 -3.19 14.32 -17.37
N ARG A 513 -4.29 14.83 -16.80
CA ARG A 513 -4.59 16.25 -16.79
C ARG A 513 -4.59 16.85 -15.39
N ILE A 514 -4.42 16.03 -14.34
CA ILE A 514 -4.47 16.48 -12.94
C ILE A 514 -3.28 17.36 -12.55
N ASP A 515 -2.23 17.38 -13.36
CA ASP A 515 -1.15 18.37 -13.25
C ASP A 515 -1.69 19.81 -13.43
N ASP A 516 -2.85 19.96 -14.11
CA ASP A 516 -3.67 21.19 -14.18
C ASP A 516 -5.03 20.98 -13.45
N ARG A 517 -4.98 20.37 -12.26
CA ARG A 517 -6.16 20.01 -11.42
C ARG A 517 -7.14 21.15 -11.20
N PHE A 518 -6.66 22.38 -11.13
CA PHE A 518 -7.49 23.55 -10.87
C PHE A 518 -8.41 23.93 -12.04
N ARG A 519 -7.99 23.63 -13.27
CA ARG A 519 -8.80 23.82 -14.49
C ARG A 519 -9.83 22.71 -14.71
N ILE A 520 -9.63 21.54 -14.09
CA ILE A 520 -10.53 20.38 -14.22
C ILE A 520 -11.65 20.43 -13.18
N LEU A 521 -11.32 20.86 -11.95
CA LEU A 521 -12.22 20.84 -10.80
C LEU A 521 -13.03 22.15 -10.64
N THR A 522 -13.25 22.89 -11.75
CA THR A 522 -13.81 24.26 -11.73
C THR A 522 -15.35 24.35 -11.68
N ARG A 523 -16.08 23.24 -11.84
CA ARG A 523 -17.56 23.22 -11.69
C ARG A 523 -17.97 22.20 -10.63
N GLY A 524 -18.28 22.70 -9.43
CA GLY A 524 -18.81 21.92 -8.30
C GLY A 524 -20.33 22.01 -8.14
N HIS A 525 -20.82 21.40 -7.06
CA HIS A 525 -22.23 21.26 -6.68
C HIS A 525 -22.94 22.63 -6.63
N ARG A 526 -24.09 22.78 -7.33
CA ARG A 526 -24.84 24.07 -7.41
C ARG A 526 -25.37 24.62 -6.08
N GLY A 527 -25.26 23.85 -4.99
CA GLY A 527 -25.74 24.23 -3.65
C GLY A 527 -24.65 24.54 -2.62
N ALA A 528 -23.36 24.44 -2.98
CA ALA A 528 -22.26 24.81 -2.07
C ALA A 528 -21.89 26.31 -2.20
N PRO A 529 -21.45 26.99 -1.12
CA PRO A 529 -20.97 28.38 -1.20
C PRO A 529 -19.89 28.54 -2.27
N PRO A 530 -19.79 29.70 -2.98
CA PRO A 530 -18.82 29.91 -4.07
C PRO A 530 -17.39 29.46 -3.75
N ARG A 531 -16.93 29.69 -2.51
CA ARG A 531 -15.62 29.29 -1.99
C ARG A 531 -15.38 27.77 -1.89
N GLN A 532 -16.43 26.95 -1.80
CA GLN A 532 -16.36 25.48 -1.73
C GLN A 532 -16.70 24.79 -3.06
N GLN A 533 -16.91 25.57 -4.14
CA GLN A 533 -17.30 25.01 -5.45
C GLN A 533 -16.12 24.42 -6.22
N THR A 534 -14.88 24.79 -5.90
CA THR A 534 -13.67 24.30 -6.57
C THR A 534 -12.54 24.09 -5.56
N LEU A 535 -11.64 23.16 -5.83
CA LEU A 535 -10.43 22.96 -5.02
C LEU A 535 -9.55 24.23 -5.00
N ARG A 536 -9.50 24.97 -6.12
CA ARG A 536 -8.78 26.24 -6.22
C ARG A 536 -9.37 27.30 -5.27
N ALA A 537 -10.68 27.53 -5.35
CA ALA A 537 -11.35 28.57 -4.56
C ALA A 537 -11.20 28.34 -3.04
N MET A 538 -11.10 27.09 -2.61
CA MET A 538 -10.83 26.75 -1.22
C MET A 538 -9.39 27.06 -0.79
N ILE A 539 -8.41 26.76 -1.63
CA ILE A 539 -7.01 27.08 -1.34
C ILE A 539 -6.79 28.59 -1.45
N ASP A 540 -7.39 29.27 -2.43
CA ASP A 540 -7.38 30.74 -2.56
C ASP A 540 -7.94 31.40 -1.28
N TRP A 541 -9.07 30.91 -0.76
CA TRP A 541 -9.62 31.41 0.50
C TRP A 541 -8.68 31.16 1.69
N SER A 542 -8.10 29.96 1.79
CA SER A 542 -7.16 29.63 2.86
C SER A 542 -5.86 30.45 2.76
N TRP A 543 -5.47 30.85 1.54
CA TRP A 543 -4.34 31.72 1.24
C TRP A 543 -4.63 33.19 1.59
N GLU A 544 -5.82 33.70 1.26
CA GLU A 544 -6.24 35.09 1.55
C GLU A 544 -6.31 35.39 3.05
N LEU A 545 -6.51 34.38 3.89
CA LEU A 545 -6.49 34.50 5.36
C LEU A 545 -5.07 34.57 5.95
N LEU A 546 -4.02 34.28 5.17
CA LEU A 546 -2.63 34.32 5.62
C LEU A 546 -2.06 35.74 5.58
N GLY A 547 -1.25 36.08 6.57
CA GLY A 547 -0.43 37.29 6.52
C GLY A 547 0.67 37.19 5.44
N GLU A 548 1.22 38.33 5.00
CA GLU A 548 2.28 38.35 3.97
C GLU A 548 3.49 37.46 4.31
N PRO A 549 4.01 37.42 5.56
CA PRO A 549 5.12 36.53 5.91
C PRO A 549 4.75 35.04 5.85
N GLU A 550 3.50 34.68 6.14
CA GLU A 550 3.01 33.29 6.09
C GLU A 550 2.86 32.83 4.63
N GLN A 551 2.30 33.69 3.77
CA GLN A 551 2.23 33.45 2.33
C GLN A 551 3.63 33.26 1.72
N LEU A 552 4.61 34.05 2.16
CA LEU A 552 6.00 33.96 1.73
C LEU A 552 6.63 32.61 2.08
N VAL A 553 6.54 32.19 3.36
CA VAL A 553 7.07 30.89 3.80
C VAL A 553 6.37 29.75 3.07
N LEU A 554 5.03 29.77 3.02
CA LEU A 554 4.25 28.70 2.41
C LEU A 554 4.58 28.50 0.92
N ARG A 555 4.72 29.58 0.13
CA ARG A 555 5.11 29.45 -1.28
C ARG A 555 6.54 28.95 -1.48
N ARG A 556 7.46 29.32 -0.59
CA ARG A 556 8.87 28.91 -0.68
C ARG A 556 9.06 27.45 -0.29
N LEU A 557 8.28 26.92 0.65
CA LEU A 557 8.30 25.50 1.03
C LEU A 557 7.96 24.55 -0.12
N ALA A 558 7.22 25.01 -1.14
CA ALA A 558 6.84 24.21 -2.30
C ALA A 558 8.01 23.76 -3.19
N VAL A 559 9.22 24.28 -2.96
CA VAL A 559 10.42 23.79 -3.65
C VAL A 559 10.82 22.39 -3.18
N HIS A 560 10.34 21.90 -2.04
CA HIS A 560 10.70 20.59 -1.49
C HIS A 560 9.78 19.47 -2.00
N ALA A 561 10.33 18.45 -2.65
CA ALA A 561 9.57 17.32 -3.22
C ALA A 561 8.87 16.43 -2.18
N ASP A 562 9.45 16.24 -1.00
CA ASP A 562 8.88 15.37 0.06
C ASP A 562 8.94 16.06 1.45
N GLY A 563 8.61 17.35 1.44
CA GLY A 563 8.73 18.22 2.60
C GLY A 563 10.18 18.38 3.06
N CYS A 564 10.34 18.91 4.27
CA CYS A 564 11.64 19.35 4.75
C CYS A 564 11.75 19.32 6.27
N THR A 565 12.99 19.34 6.76
CA THR A 565 13.28 19.63 8.17
C THR A 565 13.14 21.12 8.45
N LEU A 566 13.00 21.51 9.71
CA LEU A 566 12.98 22.93 10.09
C LEU A 566 14.26 23.66 9.64
N GLU A 567 15.43 23.04 9.83
CA GLU A 567 16.73 23.57 9.38
C GLU A 567 16.73 23.90 7.87
N ALA A 568 16.12 23.03 7.05
CA ALA A 568 15.98 23.26 5.62
C ALA A 568 15.02 24.41 5.31
N ALA A 569 13.88 24.47 6.01
CA ALA A 569 12.91 25.55 5.86
C ALA A 569 13.53 26.92 6.19
N GLU A 570 14.27 27.02 7.30
CA GLU A 570 14.95 28.25 7.71
C GLU A 570 15.93 28.74 6.63
N VAL A 571 16.78 27.85 6.09
CA VAL A 571 17.77 28.23 5.07
C VAL A 571 17.13 28.59 3.72
N VAL A 572 16.05 27.91 3.34
CA VAL A 572 15.42 28.10 2.02
C VAL A 572 14.47 29.29 2.04
N CYS A 573 13.69 29.46 3.12
CA CYS A 573 12.67 30.48 3.24
C CYS A 573 13.22 31.83 3.69
N ALA A 574 14.31 31.90 4.47
CA ALA A 574 14.83 33.16 4.98
C ALA A 574 15.50 34.03 3.89
N ASP A 575 15.40 35.34 4.06
CA ASP A 575 16.12 36.37 3.31
C ASP A 575 16.28 37.66 4.12
N ASP A 576 16.65 38.76 3.46
CA ASP A 576 16.88 40.05 4.13
C ASP A 576 15.59 40.63 4.74
N ASP A 577 14.40 40.28 4.19
CA ASP A 577 13.09 40.74 4.64
C ASP A 577 12.42 39.76 5.62
N LEU A 578 12.83 38.48 5.59
CA LEU A 578 12.37 37.43 6.49
C LEU A 578 13.55 36.75 7.23
N PRO A 579 13.86 37.18 8.46
CA PRO A 579 14.87 36.55 9.31
C PRO A 579 14.57 35.06 9.59
N ALA A 580 15.63 34.25 9.70
CA ALA A 580 15.52 32.80 9.88
C ALA A 580 14.82 32.40 11.20
N ASP A 581 15.00 33.16 12.27
CA ASP A 581 14.38 32.92 13.58
C ASP A 581 12.85 33.08 13.56
N GLN A 582 12.30 33.85 12.60
CA GLN A 582 10.85 33.99 12.43
C GLN A 582 10.22 32.83 11.65
N VAL A 583 11.01 32.05 10.90
CA VAL A 583 10.50 30.96 10.05
C VAL A 583 9.86 29.86 10.91
N LEU A 584 10.41 29.54 12.08
CA LEU A 584 9.82 28.56 13.00
C LEU A 584 8.39 28.92 13.39
N ASP A 585 8.17 30.13 13.90
CA ASP A 585 6.84 30.58 14.33
C ASP A 585 5.85 30.61 13.16
N LEU A 586 6.32 30.98 11.96
CA LEU A 586 5.50 30.98 10.74
C LEU A 586 5.12 29.56 10.31
N VAL A 587 6.06 28.62 10.33
CA VAL A 587 5.78 27.21 10.01
C VAL A 587 4.82 26.61 11.04
N ALA A 588 4.97 26.93 12.33
CA ALA A 588 4.05 26.49 13.37
C ALA A 588 2.61 26.99 13.10
N ARG A 589 2.44 28.29 12.77
CA ARG A 589 1.13 28.84 12.37
C ARG A 589 0.56 28.16 11.13
N LEU A 590 1.40 27.83 10.13
CA LEU A 590 0.95 27.10 8.93
C LEU A 590 0.56 25.65 9.23
N VAL A 591 1.16 25.03 10.25
CA VAL A 591 0.75 23.72 10.78
C VAL A 591 -0.59 23.81 11.51
N ASP A 592 -0.78 24.83 12.36
CA ASP A 592 -2.05 25.08 13.04
C ASP A 592 -3.19 25.30 12.03
N ARG A 593 -2.88 25.95 10.90
CA ARG A 593 -3.79 26.18 9.77
C ARG A 593 -3.95 24.97 8.84
N SER A 594 -3.27 23.86 9.13
CA SER A 594 -3.30 22.61 8.36
C SER A 594 -2.92 22.78 6.86
N LEU A 595 -2.12 23.79 6.54
CA LEU A 595 -1.53 23.99 5.21
C LEU A 595 -0.17 23.30 5.09
N VAL A 596 0.48 23.09 6.24
CA VAL A 596 1.66 22.26 6.43
C VAL A 596 1.28 21.11 7.38
N VAL A 597 1.73 19.89 7.06
CA VAL A 597 1.54 18.70 7.88
C VAL A 597 2.86 18.36 8.55
N LEU A 598 2.83 18.18 9.87
CA LEU A 598 3.96 17.66 10.62
C LEU A 598 3.90 16.12 10.61
N ALA A 599 4.87 15.48 9.97
CA ALA A 599 5.02 14.04 9.94
C ALA A 599 6.17 13.62 10.87
N GLU A 600 5.89 12.75 11.84
CA GLU A 600 6.94 12.12 12.65
C GLU A 600 7.63 11.02 11.83
N THR A 601 8.96 11.05 11.81
CA THR A 601 9.78 10.02 11.18
C THR A 601 10.85 9.52 12.16
N PRO A 602 11.45 8.33 11.93
CA PRO A 602 12.51 7.81 12.80
C PRO A 602 13.75 8.72 12.93
N VAL A 603 13.94 9.69 12.03
CA VAL A 603 15.08 10.62 12.03
C VAL A 603 14.68 12.00 12.56
N GLY A 604 13.38 12.27 12.72
CA GLY A 604 12.86 13.53 13.26
C GLY A 604 11.58 14.02 12.55
N PRO A 605 11.02 15.14 13.02
CA PRO A 605 9.82 15.75 12.44
C PRO A 605 10.10 16.33 11.04
N ARG A 606 9.13 16.17 10.13
CA ARG A 606 9.15 16.76 8.78
C ARG A 606 7.92 17.60 8.52
N HIS A 607 8.14 18.75 7.90
CA HIS A 607 7.10 19.67 7.45
C HIS A 607 6.80 19.37 5.98
N ARG A 608 5.62 18.82 5.71
CA ARG A 608 5.17 18.42 4.37
C ARG A 608 4.00 19.28 3.93
N LEU A 609 4.02 19.73 2.68
CA LEU A 609 2.84 20.31 2.06
C LEU A 609 1.97 19.17 1.50
N LEU A 610 0.66 19.30 1.63
CA LEU A 610 -0.26 18.49 0.84
C LEU A 610 0.00 18.78 -0.65
N GLU A 611 -0.05 17.78 -1.53
CA GLU A 611 0.30 17.90 -2.95
C GLU A 611 -0.49 19.02 -3.63
N SER A 612 -1.77 19.16 -3.28
CA SER A 612 -2.70 20.20 -3.70
C SER A 612 -2.23 21.61 -3.34
N VAL A 613 -1.72 21.77 -2.11
CA VAL A 613 -1.15 23.02 -1.60
C VAL A 613 0.22 23.27 -2.23
N ALA A 614 1.05 22.24 -2.38
CA ALA A 614 2.38 22.34 -2.97
C ALA A 614 2.34 22.90 -4.41
N ALA A 615 1.52 22.37 -5.31
CA ALA A 615 1.48 22.92 -6.67
C ALA A 615 0.75 24.27 -6.77
N TYR A 616 -0.21 24.59 -5.88
CA TYR A 616 -0.74 25.95 -5.77
C TYR A 616 0.36 26.94 -5.40
N CYS A 617 1.15 26.59 -4.39
CA CYS A 617 2.28 27.36 -3.91
C CYS A 617 3.39 27.46 -4.98
N GLY A 618 3.60 26.42 -5.78
CA GLY A 618 4.50 26.45 -6.94
C GLY A 618 4.05 27.43 -8.03
N GLU A 619 2.74 27.61 -8.24
CA GLU A 619 2.21 28.68 -9.10
C GLU A 619 2.45 30.06 -8.51
N ARG A 620 2.10 30.27 -7.23
CA ARG A 620 2.34 31.54 -6.53
C ARG A 620 3.81 31.93 -6.48
N LEU A 621 4.71 30.95 -6.33
CA LEU A 621 6.16 31.16 -6.36
C LEU A 621 6.66 31.63 -7.73
N ARG A 622 6.06 31.12 -8.82
CA ARG A 622 6.34 31.58 -10.20
C ARG A 622 5.77 32.98 -10.46
N GLU A 623 4.53 33.24 -10.04
CA GLU A 623 3.90 34.56 -10.15
C GLU A 623 4.69 35.64 -9.40
N ALA A 624 5.24 35.30 -8.24
CA ALA A 624 6.13 36.17 -7.46
C ALA A 624 7.54 36.32 -8.06
N ASN A 625 7.88 35.62 -9.16
CA ASN A 625 9.20 35.59 -9.79
C ASN A 625 10.36 35.16 -8.85
N GLU A 626 10.06 34.39 -7.80
CA GLU A 626 11.04 33.96 -6.79
C GLU A 626 11.61 32.56 -7.06
N ALA A 627 10.98 31.78 -7.97
CA ALA A 627 11.25 30.37 -8.17
C ALA A 627 12.74 30.04 -8.41
N ALA A 628 13.44 30.84 -9.23
CA ALA A 628 14.86 30.64 -9.50
C ALA A 628 15.75 30.88 -8.27
N THR A 629 15.42 31.89 -7.45
CA THR A 629 16.17 32.21 -6.23
C THR A 629 15.98 31.13 -5.17
N VAL A 630 14.75 30.67 -4.98
CA VAL A 630 14.42 29.62 -4.02
C VAL A 630 15.05 28.28 -4.43
N ARG A 631 15.01 27.90 -5.71
CA ARG A 631 15.71 26.70 -6.21
C ARG A 631 17.22 26.77 -5.97
N ARG A 632 17.85 27.94 -6.14
CA ARG A 632 19.29 28.10 -5.81
C ARG A 632 19.57 27.91 -4.33
N ARG A 633 18.74 28.44 -3.42
CA ARG A 633 18.87 28.21 -1.97
C ARG A 633 18.67 26.74 -1.60
N HIS A 634 17.63 26.12 -2.17
CA HIS A 634 17.36 24.69 -2.05
C HIS A 634 18.56 23.85 -2.46
N ARG A 635 19.08 24.06 -3.68
CA ARG A 635 20.27 23.37 -4.18
C ARG A 635 21.47 23.56 -3.25
N ARG A 636 21.75 24.81 -2.84
CA ARG A 636 22.86 25.12 -1.94
C ARG A 636 22.75 24.36 -0.61
N TYR A 637 21.55 24.32 -0.01
CA TYR A 637 21.32 23.60 1.23
C TYR A 637 21.56 22.09 1.06
N TYR A 638 20.95 21.46 0.05
CA TYR A 638 21.08 20.01 -0.15
C TYR A 638 22.48 19.58 -0.62
N THR A 639 23.21 20.43 -1.34
CA THR A 639 24.64 20.23 -1.63
C THR A 639 25.48 20.31 -0.36
N ALA A 640 25.24 21.29 0.52
CA ALA A 640 25.94 21.38 1.80
C ALA A 640 25.63 20.16 2.71
N LEU A 641 24.38 19.72 2.71
CA LEU A 641 23.95 18.51 3.42
C LEU A 641 24.67 17.27 2.90
N ALA A 642 24.73 17.08 1.58
CA ALA A 642 25.41 15.94 0.96
C ALA A 642 26.92 15.92 1.29
N ARG A 643 27.59 17.08 1.24
CA ARG A 643 29.01 17.20 1.61
C ARG A 643 29.25 16.83 3.07
N ARG A 644 28.44 17.38 3.98
CA ARG A 644 28.53 17.04 5.41
C ARG A 644 28.25 15.57 5.66
N ALA A 645 27.30 14.99 4.92
CA ALA A 645 27.01 13.57 5.01
C ALA A 645 28.20 12.72 4.54
N ASP A 646 28.86 13.06 3.43
CA ASP A 646 30.04 12.33 2.96
C ASP A 646 31.14 12.23 4.05
N GLU A 647 31.36 13.31 4.82
CA GLU A 647 32.28 13.31 5.96
C GLU A 647 31.79 12.42 7.12
N GLU A 648 30.54 12.62 7.55
CA GLU A 648 29.98 11.95 8.74
C GLU A 648 29.60 10.47 8.48
N LEU A 649 29.48 10.06 7.22
CA LEU A 649 29.36 8.66 6.81
C LEU A 649 30.63 7.84 7.07
N ARG A 650 31.76 8.49 7.37
CA ARG A 650 33.06 7.87 7.67
C ARG A 650 33.42 7.96 9.15
N GLY A 651 32.41 7.93 10.01
CA GLY A 651 32.55 8.10 11.46
C GLY A 651 31.37 7.55 12.28
N PRO A 652 31.26 7.93 13.56
CA PRO A 652 30.32 7.31 14.50
C PRO A 652 28.84 7.59 14.19
N LYS A 653 28.55 8.65 13.42
CA LYS A 653 27.18 9.02 13.05
C LYS A 653 26.71 8.38 11.73
N GLN A 654 27.46 7.43 11.17
CA GLN A 654 27.18 6.78 9.89
C GLN A 654 25.73 6.30 9.77
N ARG A 655 25.19 5.60 10.78
CA ARG A 655 23.78 5.14 10.78
C ARG A 655 22.77 6.28 10.70
N GLN A 656 22.98 7.34 11.48
CA GLN A 656 22.09 8.51 11.52
C GLN A 656 22.09 9.24 10.17
N TRP A 657 23.25 9.41 9.56
CA TRP A 657 23.39 10.10 8.28
C TRP A 657 22.87 9.28 7.10
N LEU A 658 23.06 7.96 7.12
CA LEU A 658 22.43 7.07 6.14
C LEU A 658 20.91 7.20 6.20
N ALA A 659 20.30 7.12 7.38
CA ALA A 659 18.86 7.29 7.54
C ALA A 659 18.38 8.69 7.13
N ARG A 660 19.15 9.74 7.42
CA ARG A 660 18.84 11.11 6.97
C ARG A 660 18.86 11.24 5.45
N LEU A 661 19.87 10.69 4.78
CA LEU A 661 19.95 10.70 3.31
C LEU A 661 18.88 9.83 2.65
N ASP A 662 18.50 8.71 3.26
CA ASP A 662 17.39 7.87 2.79
C ASP A 662 16.10 8.71 2.71
N GLN A 663 15.83 9.50 3.75
CA GLN A 663 14.67 10.40 3.78
C GLN A 663 14.77 11.59 2.82
N GLU A 664 15.97 12.14 2.60
CA GLU A 664 16.15 13.32 1.72
C GLU A 664 16.35 12.96 0.24
N THR A 665 16.21 11.68 -0.14
CA THR A 665 16.49 11.22 -1.51
C THR A 665 15.69 12.00 -2.56
N ALA A 666 14.43 12.35 -2.30
CA ALA A 666 13.60 13.13 -3.22
C ALA A 666 14.14 14.56 -3.43
N ASN A 667 14.47 15.26 -2.34
CA ASN A 667 15.02 16.61 -2.38
C ASN A 667 16.42 16.66 -3.01
N LEU A 668 17.26 15.65 -2.72
CA LEU A 668 18.60 15.51 -3.31
C LEU A 668 18.53 15.25 -4.81
N ARG A 669 17.60 14.40 -5.26
CA ARG A 669 17.37 14.16 -6.70
C ARG A 669 16.87 15.42 -7.39
N GLN A 670 15.88 16.11 -6.82
CA GLN A 670 15.38 17.36 -7.38
C GLN A 670 16.48 18.44 -7.46
N ALA A 671 17.31 18.58 -6.43
CA ALA A 671 18.42 19.52 -6.44
C ALA A 671 19.45 19.21 -7.55
N LEU A 672 19.68 17.93 -7.86
CA LEU A 672 20.55 17.51 -8.96
C LEU A 672 19.90 17.76 -10.32
N ASP A 673 18.63 17.41 -10.48
CA ASP A 673 17.87 17.61 -11.72
C ASP A 673 17.78 19.11 -12.06
N ASP A 674 17.53 19.96 -11.06
CA ASP A 674 17.56 21.42 -11.20
C ASP A 674 18.96 21.93 -11.61
N ALA A 675 20.04 21.39 -11.05
CA ALA A 675 21.41 21.75 -11.43
C ALA A 675 21.70 21.41 -12.89
N VAL A 676 21.27 20.22 -13.34
CA VAL A 676 21.42 19.76 -14.73
C VAL A 676 20.58 20.62 -15.67
N ALA A 677 19.33 20.91 -15.32
CA ALA A 677 18.43 21.75 -16.12
C ALA A 677 18.92 23.19 -16.26
N ASP A 678 19.51 23.77 -15.20
CA ASP A 678 20.09 25.12 -15.21
C ASP A 678 21.46 25.19 -15.92
N GLY A 679 22.05 24.06 -16.32
CA GLY A 679 23.40 24.02 -16.90
C GLY A 679 24.53 24.25 -15.89
N ASP A 680 24.29 24.09 -14.59
CA ASP A 680 25.28 24.26 -13.53
C ASP A 680 26.17 23.02 -13.39
N ALA A 681 27.15 22.88 -14.30
CA ALA A 681 28.07 21.76 -14.32
C ALA A 681 28.86 21.60 -13.00
N ALA A 682 29.25 22.70 -12.36
CA ALA A 682 29.99 22.66 -11.10
C ALA A 682 29.12 22.13 -9.95
N GLY A 683 27.89 22.65 -9.81
CA GLY A 683 26.94 22.21 -8.78
C GLY A 683 26.48 20.75 -8.98
N ALA A 684 26.23 20.34 -10.22
CA ALA A 684 25.81 18.97 -10.54
C ALA A 684 26.91 17.95 -10.21
N LEU A 685 28.18 18.23 -10.57
CA LEU A 685 29.31 17.34 -10.27
C LEU A 685 29.59 17.26 -8.77
N ASP A 686 29.50 18.37 -8.07
CA ASP A 686 29.72 18.45 -6.63
C ASP A 686 28.68 17.64 -5.85
N LEU A 687 27.39 17.83 -6.14
CA LEU A 687 26.31 17.09 -5.50
C LEU A 687 26.36 15.59 -5.83
N SER A 688 26.54 15.23 -7.10
CA SER A 688 26.58 13.81 -7.51
C SER A 688 27.79 13.06 -6.94
N THR A 689 28.95 13.72 -6.84
CA THR A 689 30.16 13.12 -6.23
C THR A 689 30.01 12.97 -4.72
N ALA A 690 29.43 13.96 -4.02
CA ALA A 690 29.18 13.89 -2.58
C ALA A 690 28.19 12.77 -2.21
N LEU A 691 27.26 12.42 -3.10
CA LEU A 691 26.31 11.32 -2.90
C LEU A 691 26.83 9.95 -3.33
N ALA A 692 27.98 9.88 -4.01
CA ALA A 692 28.46 8.63 -4.60
C ALA A 692 28.74 7.54 -3.56
N TRP A 693 29.33 7.93 -2.41
CA TRP A 693 29.59 7.00 -1.32
C TRP A 693 28.31 6.46 -0.68
N TYR A 694 27.34 7.33 -0.42
CA TYR A 694 26.01 6.94 0.05
C TYR A 694 25.31 5.98 -0.92
N GLY A 695 25.34 6.30 -2.22
CA GLY A 695 24.76 5.47 -3.26
C GLY A 695 25.36 4.07 -3.29
N TYR A 696 26.68 3.95 -3.13
CA TYR A 696 27.37 2.67 -2.98
C TYR A 696 26.95 1.93 -1.70
N LEU A 697 26.96 2.58 -0.54
CA LEU A 697 26.57 1.98 0.75
C LEU A 697 25.12 1.47 0.76
N ARG A 698 24.23 2.05 -0.05
CA ARG A 698 22.83 1.63 -0.19
C ARG A 698 22.58 0.70 -1.38
N GLY A 699 23.62 0.25 -2.08
CA GLY A 699 23.49 -0.62 -3.25
C GLY A 699 22.82 0.03 -4.47
N ARG A 700 22.69 1.36 -4.50
CA ARG A 700 22.05 2.13 -5.59
C ARG A 700 23.01 2.41 -6.74
N LEU A 701 23.73 1.39 -7.20
CA LEU A 701 24.85 1.54 -8.13
C LEU A 701 24.41 2.20 -9.45
N ARG A 702 23.33 1.67 -10.07
CA ARG A 702 22.78 2.15 -11.35
C ARG A 702 22.24 3.56 -11.29
N GLU A 703 21.54 3.89 -10.21
CA GLU A 703 21.00 5.23 -10.00
C GLU A 703 22.15 6.23 -9.85
N THR A 704 23.09 5.92 -8.97
CA THR A 704 24.27 6.76 -8.70
C THR A 704 25.10 7.00 -9.96
N ARG A 705 25.35 5.94 -10.74
CA ARG A 705 26.08 6.04 -12.01
C ARG A 705 25.35 6.95 -13.00
N ARG A 706 24.03 6.79 -13.14
CA ARG A 706 23.21 7.63 -14.03
C ARG A 706 23.24 9.10 -13.62
N SER A 707 23.15 9.39 -12.32
CA SER A 707 23.26 10.75 -11.78
C SER A 707 24.62 11.38 -12.08
N ILE A 708 25.70 10.62 -11.94
CA ILE A 708 27.06 11.08 -12.28
C ILE A 708 27.22 11.29 -13.79
N GLU A 709 26.66 10.40 -14.62
CA GLU A 709 26.67 10.54 -16.08
C GLU A 709 25.91 11.79 -16.54
N ALA A 710 24.74 12.06 -15.95
CA ALA A 710 23.97 13.27 -16.21
C ALA A 710 24.78 14.52 -15.84
N ALA A 711 25.43 14.54 -14.67
CA ALA A 711 26.28 15.65 -14.24
C ALA A 711 27.50 15.86 -15.16
N LEU A 712 28.15 14.77 -15.62
CA LEU A 712 29.27 14.84 -16.57
C LEU A 712 28.86 15.33 -17.96
N ALA A 713 27.60 15.14 -18.36
CA ALA A 713 27.06 15.58 -19.65
C ALA A 713 26.72 17.09 -19.69
N VAL A 714 26.64 17.77 -18.54
CA VAL A 714 26.35 19.20 -18.47
C VAL A 714 27.53 19.99 -19.04
N ALA A 715 27.27 20.75 -20.11
CA ALA A 715 28.25 21.64 -20.71
C ALA A 715 28.44 22.89 -19.83
N GLY A 716 29.68 23.22 -19.47
CA GLY A 716 29.99 24.42 -18.69
C GLY A 716 31.34 24.36 -17.98
N PRO A 717 31.82 25.51 -17.47
CA PRO A 717 33.01 25.55 -16.64
C PRO A 717 32.74 24.78 -15.34
N ALA A 718 33.57 23.79 -15.05
CA ALA A 718 33.59 23.13 -13.74
C ALA A 718 35.04 22.82 -13.37
N PRO A 719 35.40 22.85 -12.08
CA PRO A 719 36.78 22.56 -11.65
C PRO A 719 37.22 21.16 -12.11
N ALA A 720 38.52 20.99 -12.38
CA ALA A 720 39.06 19.74 -12.91
C ALA A 720 38.90 18.58 -11.90
N THR A 721 39.10 18.84 -10.61
CA THR A 721 39.07 17.82 -9.54
C THR A 721 37.71 17.13 -9.38
N PRO A 722 36.55 17.82 -9.23
CA PRO A 722 35.24 17.15 -9.19
C PRO A 722 34.92 16.37 -10.45
N ARG A 723 35.34 16.85 -11.63
CA ARG A 723 35.14 16.13 -12.91
C ARG A 723 35.95 14.84 -12.95
N ALA A 724 37.19 14.85 -12.49
CA ALA A 724 38.03 13.67 -12.37
C ALA A 724 37.48 12.67 -11.33
N ALA A 725 37.03 13.16 -10.18
CA ALA A 725 36.39 12.36 -9.15
C ALA A 725 35.13 11.65 -9.67
N ALA A 726 34.24 12.38 -10.34
CA ALA A 726 33.05 11.84 -10.99
C ALA A 726 33.39 10.77 -12.03
N ALA A 727 34.44 10.96 -12.83
CA ALA A 727 34.90 9.96 -13.80
C ALA A 727 35.37 8.66 -13.13
N CYS A 728 36.12 8.76 -12.02
CA CYS A 728 36.53 7.59 -11.22
C CYS A 728 35.34 6.87 -10.59
N TRP A 729 34.40 7.59 -9.98
CA TRP A 729 33.17 6.99 -9.42
C TRP A 729 32.35 6.29 -10.50
N ARG A 730 32.15 6.91 -11.66
CA ARG A 730 31.44 6.30 -12.79
C ARG A 730 32.11 5.00 -13.24
N ALA A 731 33.44 4.99 -13.36
CA ALA A 731 34.19 3.80 -13.76
C ALA A 731 34.07 2.68 -12.72
N GLY A 732 34.23 2.97 -11.42
CA GLY A 732 34.09 1.98 -10.35
C GLY A 732 32.67 1.40 -10.26
N LEU A 733 31.64 2.24 -10.38
CA LEU A 733 30.24 1.78 -10.40
C LEU A 733 29.93 0.94 -11.64
N ALA A 734 30.49 1.29 -12.80
CA ALA A 734 30.35 0.50 -14.02
C ALA A 734 31.02 -0.88 -13.92
N LEU A 735 32.18 -0.98 -13.26
CA LEU A 735 32.84 -2.26 -12.97
C LEU A 735 31.94 -3.14 -12.08
N LEU A 736 31.37 -2.58 -11.02
CA LEU A 736 30.47 -3.32 -10.12
C LEU A 736 29.16 -3.76 -10.78
N GLU A 737 28.71 -3.07 -11.85
CA GLU A 737 27.53 -3.45 -12.63
C GLU A 737 27.80 -4.52 -13.70
N ARG A 738 29.00 -4.53 -14.29
CA ARG A 738 29.38 -5.37 -15.43
C ARG A 738 30.49 -6.34 -15.05
N GLY A 739 30.20 -7.64 -15.01
CA GLY A 739 31.21 -8.69 -14.84
C GLY A 739 32.09 -8.93 -16.07
N GLY A 740 32.66 -7.89 -16.70
CA GLY A 740 33.46 -7.96 -17.93
C GLY A 740 34.66 -7.00 -17.98
N GLU A 741 35.41 -6.99 -19.09
CA GLU A 741 36.75 -6.38 -19.26
C GLU A 741 36.99 -5.05 -18.50
N HIS A 742 37.92 -5.08 -17.55
CA HIS A 742 38.16 -3.99 -16.59
C HIS A 742 39.06 -2.86 -17.13
N ALA A 743 40.02 -3.20 -17.98
CA ALA A 743 41.08 -2.30 -18.45
C ALA A 743 40.61 -1.02 -19.19
N PRO A 744 39.61 -1.04 -20.10
CA PRO A 744 39.24 0.16 -20.87
C PRO A 744 38.57 1.25 -20.03
N LEU A 745 38.14 0.96 -18.80
CA LEU A 745 37.45 1.90 -17.91
C LEU A 745 38.39 2.62 -16.92
N VAL A 746 39.49 1.97 -16.52
CA VAL A 746 40.36 2.45 -15.43
C VAL A 746 41.32 3.53 -15.90
N ALA A 747 42.06 3.31 -17.00
CA ALA A 747 43.08 4.26 -17.46
C ALA A 747 42.53 5.66 -17.80
N PRO A 748 41.38 5.80 -18.50
CA PRO A 748 40.79 7.12 -18.75
C PRO A 748 40.29 7.82 -17.49
N ALA A 749 39.88 7.08 -16.46
CA ALA A 749 39.43 7.66 -15.21
C ALA A 749 40.58 8.27 -14.39
N LEU A 750 41.77 7.65 -14.45
CA LEU A 750 42.96 8.11 -13.73
C LEU A 750 43.68 9.29 -14.41
N SER A 751 43.54 9.47 -15.72
CA SER A 751 44.26 10.51 -16.47
C SER A 751 43.68 11.93 -16.31
N GLY A 752 42.46 12.06 -15.79
CA GLY A 752 41.76 13.35 -15.68
C GLY A 752 42.15 14.23 -14.50
N TRP A 753 43.02 13.75 -13.59
CA TRP A 753 43.34 14.46 -12.34
C TRP A 753 44.37 15.59 -12.56
N PRO A 754 44.12 16.81 -12.07
CA PRO A 754 45.11 17.89 -12.11
C PRO A 754 46.31 17.59 -11.20
N ALA A 755 47.51 17.99 -11.63
CA ALA A 755 48.73 17.76 -10.85
C ALA A 755 48.75 18.62 -9.58
N GLY A 756 48.92 17.98 -8.41
CA GLY A 756 49.11 18.66 -7.12
C GLY A 756 47.85 19.18 -6.42
N GLU A 757 46.68 19.10 -7.06
CA GLU A 757 45.40 19.54 -6.49
C GLU A 757 44.51 18.36 -6.09
N GLY A 758 43.68 18.53 -5.07
CA GLY A 758 42.63 17.56 -4.73
C GLY A 758 43.13 16.18 -4.29
N LEU A 759 44.36 16.07 -3.77
CA LEU A 759 45.03 14.81 -3.40
C LEU A 759 44.17 13.88 -2.53
N ALA A 760 43.47 14.41 -1.54
CA ALA A 760 42.58 13.60 -0.70
C ALA A 760 41.39 13.02 -1.48
N ALA A 761 40.76 13.82 -2.34
CA ALA A 761 39.66 13.36 -3.20
C ALA A 761 40.14 12.33 -4.22
N ARG A 762 41.35 12.52 -4.77
CA ARG A 762 42.02 11.58 -5.67
C ARG A 762 42.24 10.24 -4.98
N ALA A 763 42.95 10.23 -3.85
CA ALA A 763 43.27 9.02 -3.12
C ALA A 763 42.01 8.22 -2.77
N ARG A 764 40.93 8.89 -2.34
CA ARG A 764 39.64 8.23 -2.05
C ARG A 764 38.96 7.65 -3.29
N ALA A 765 38.91 8.39 -4.40
CA ALA A 765 38.31 7.91 -5.64
C ALA A 765 39.09 6.74 -6.26
N VAL A 766 40.43 6.77 -6.17
CA VAL A 766 41.31 5.69 -6.61
C VAL A 766 41.20 4.47 -5.70
N ALA A 767 41.10 4.65 -4.38
CA ALA A 767 40.84 3.55 -3.45
C ALA A 767 39.49 2.87 -3.73
N PHE A 768 38.45 3.64 -4.09
CA PHE A 768 37.17 3.09 -4.53
C PHE A 768 37.29 2.28 -5.83
N LEU A 769 38.08 2.74 -6.81
CA LEU A 769 38.38 1.94 -8.00
C LEU A 769 39.11 0.64 -7.65
N GLY A 770 40.07 0.69 -6.72
CA GLY A 770 40.75 -0.50 -6.20
C GLY A 770 39.79 -1.49 -5.53
N LEU A 771 38.80 -0.99 -4.78
CA LEU A 771 37.71 -1.80 -4.21
C LEU A 771 36.86 -2.43 -5.31
N ALA A 772 36.46 -1.66 -6.34
CA ALA A 772 35.65 -2.16 -7.44
C ALA A 772 36.35 -3.29 -8.21
N LEU A 773 37.64 -3.10 -8.55
CA LEU A 773 38.46 -4.13 -9.22
C LEU A 773 38.57 -5.42 -8.41
N LEU A 774 38.76 -5.30 -7.09
CA LEU A 774 38.83 -6.47 -6.22
C LEU A 774 37.51 -7.26 -6.23
N ASN A 775 36.37 -6.57 -6.16
CA ASN A 775 35.04 -7.20 -6.17
C ASN A 775 34.72 -7.86 -7.51
N THR A 776 35.34 -7.44 -8.61
CA THR A 776 35.19 -8.08 -9.92
C THR A 776 36.27 -9.13 -10.21
N GLY A 777 37.18 -9.41 -9.26
CA GLY A 777 38.21 -10.43 -9.38
C GLY A 777 39.58 -9.97 -9.90
N ASP A 778 39.75 -8.69 -10.25
CA ASP A 778 41.06 -8.13 -10.67
C ASP A 778 41.91 -7.74 -9.45
N VAL A 779 42.46 -8.76 -8.80
CA VAL A 779 43.33 -8.61 -7.61
C VAL A 779 44.62 -7.84 -7.95
N ALA A 780 45.16 -8.01 -9.15
CA ALA A 780 46.41 -7.37 -9.58
C ALA A 780 46.24 -5.86 -9.82
N GLY A 781 45.18 -5.47 -10.54
CA GLY A 781 44.81 -4.06 -10.73
C GLY A 781 44.48 -3.39 -9.40
N SER A 782 43.72 -4.06 -8.53
CA SER A 782 43.45 -3.58 -7.17
C SER A 782 44.73 -3.37 -6.35
N THR A 783 45.66 -4.33 -6.39
CA THR A 783 46.94 -4.25 -5.66
C THR A 783 47.77 -3.05 -6.11
N THR A 784 47.81 -2.78 -7.43
CA THR A 784 48.54 -1.64 -8.00
C THR A 784 48.01 -0.31 -7.46
N LEU A 785 46.68 -0.12 -7.47
CA LEU A 785 46.05 1.12 -7.00
C LEU A 785 46.19 1.29 -5.48
N VAL A 786 46.03 0.22 -4.69
CA VAL A 786 46.17 0.27 -3.23
C VAL A 786 47.61 0.60 -2.81
N HIS A 787 48.61 0.03 -3.50
CA HIS A 787 50.02 0.34 -3.26
C HIS A 787 50.35 1.81 -3.53
N GLU A 788 49.68 2.41 -4.52
CA GLU A 788 49.85 3.83 -4.85
C GLU A 788 49.26 4.76 -3.78
N VAL A 789 48.03 4.50 -3.32
CA VAL A 789 47.29 5.45 -2.46
C VAL A 789 47.57 5.31 -0.97
N LEU A 790 48.05 4.15 -0.49
CA LEU A 790 48.31 3.96 0.94
C LEU A 790 49.34 4.98 1.49
N PRO A 791 50.52 5.18 0.87
CA PRO A 791 51.46 6.22 1.32
C PRO A 791 50.89 7.64 1.21
N GLU A 792 50.00 7.88 0.25
CA GLU A 792 49.32 9.17 0.08
C GLU A 792 48.38 9.45 1.26
N PHE A 793 47.59 8.47 1.69
CA PHE A 793 46.75 8.60 2.88
C PHE A 793 47.56 8.81 4.17
N GLU A 794 48.69 8.09 4.32
CA GLU A 794 49.59 8.27 5.47
C GLU A 794 50.16 9.70 5.52
N ARG A 795 50.63 10.23 4.39
CA ARG A 795 51.16 11.59 4.29
C ARG A 795 50.09 12.66 4.55
N LEU A 796 48.85 12.41 4.13
CA LEU A 796 47.72 13.31 4.37
C LEU A 796 47.16 13.21 5.79
N GLY A 797 47.58 12.21 6.59
CA GLY A 797 46.98 11.92 7.88
C GLY A 797 45.53 11.42 7.80
N ASP A 798 45.09 10.92 6.63
CA ASP A 798 43.74 10.39 6.45
C ASP A 798 43.65 8.99 7.05
N ARG A 799 43.35 8.94 8.35
CA ARG A 799 43.25 7.69 9.12
C ARG A 799 42.20 6.73 8.55
N TRP A 800 41.11 7.26 8.00
CA TRP A 800 40.07 6.44 7.37
C TRP A 800 40.58 5.82 6.07
N GLY A 801 41.27 6.61 5.24
CA GLY A 801 41.89 6.14 4.01
C GLY A 801 42.94 5.05 4.26
N VAL A 802 43.77 5.19 5.30
CA VAL A 802 44.71 4.14 5.73
C VAL A 802 43.98 2.86 6.12
N ALA A 803 42.92 2.95 6.93
CA ALA A 803 42.13 1.78 7.32
C ALA A 803 41.48 1.08 6.12
N ALA A 804 40.92 1.84 5.18
CA ALA A 804 40.32 1.31 3.96
C ALA A 804 41.36 0.61 3.05
N ALA A 805 42.53 1.22 2.85
CA ALA A 805 43.61 0.62 2.07
C ALA A 805 44.16 -0.66 2.72
N LEU A 806 44.30 -0.70 4.06
CA LEU A 806 44.70 -1.91 4.79
C LEU A 806 43.63 -3.01 4.70
N SER A 807 42.35 -2.67 4.78
CA SER A 807 41.24 -3.61 4.58
C SER A 807 41.28 -4.24 3.18
N LEU A 808 41.53 -3.43 2.14
CA LEU A 808 41.69 -3.93 0.77
C LEU A 808 42.92 -4.84 0.65
N ARG A 809 44.05 -4.46 1.26
CA ARG A 809 45.28 -5.27 1.27
C ARG A 809 45.08 -6.61 1.97
N ALA A 810 44.31 -6.64 3.05
CA ALA A 810 43.93 -7.88 3.74
C ALA A 810 43.07 -8.78 2.84
N SER A 811 42.07 -8.24 2.14
CA SER A 811 41.26 -9.02 1.19
C SER A 811 42.06 -9.51 -0.03
N GLN A 812 43.00 -8.73 -0.53
CA GLN A 812 43.95 -9.16 -1.58
C GLN A 812 44.88 -10.27 -1.07
N ALA A 813 45.33 -10.20 0.19
CA ALA A 813 46.14 -11.24 0.82
C ALA A 813 45.34 -12.54 0.98
N LEU A 814 44.06 -12.46 1.36
CA LEU A 814 43.16 -13.61 1.42
C LEU A 814 43.04 -14.30 0.05
N ALA A 815 42.85 -13.53 -1.01
CA ALA A 815 42.76 -14.07 -2.38
C ALA A 815 44.07 -14.77 -2.84
N ARG A 816 45.22 -14.44 -2.23
CA ARG A 816 46.52 -15.08 -2.47
C ARG A 816 46.88 -16.17 -1.43
N GLY A 817 45.99 -16.47 -0.48
CA GLY A 817 46.28 -17.43 0.60
C GLY A 817 47.27 -16.95 1.66
N ASP A 818 47.68 -15.67 1.68
CA ASP A 818 48.62 -15.12 2.68
C ASP A 818 47.88 -14.78 3.99
N LEU A 819 47.61 -15.81 4.79
CA LEU A 819 46.88 -15.71 6.06
C LEU A 819 47.60 -14.84 7.10
N ALA A 820 48.93 -14.69 7.01
CA ALA A 820 49.71 -13.86 7.92
C ALA A 820 49.52 -12.37 7.61
N ALA A 821 49.55 -11.98 6.32
CA ALA A 821 49.24 -10.62 5.91
C ALA A 821 47.77 -10.27 6.17
N VAL A 822 46.83 -11.22 5.96
CA VAL A 822 45.41 -11.06 6.35
C VAL A 822 45.29 -10.65 7.81
N ARG A 823 45.97 -11.36 8.72
CA ARG A 823 45.94 -11.05 10.15
C ARG A 823 46.49 -9.66 10.44
N ARG A 824 47.72 -9.37 10.00
CA ARG A 824 48.41 -8.10 10.28
C ARG A 824 47.59 -6.89 9.81
N ASP A 825 47.12 -6.94 8.57
CA ASP A 825 46.47 -5.79 7.93
C ASP A 825 44.99 -5.68 8.33
N GLY A 826 44.29 -6.82 8.45
CA GLY A 826 42.91 -6.88 8.90
C GLY A 826 42.74 -6.43 10.35
N GLU A 827 43.56 -6.93 11.29
CA GLU A 827 43.50 -6.51 12.70
C GLU A 827 43.77 -5.01 12.84
N ARG A 828 44.75 -4.48 12.10
CA ARG A 828 45.05 -3.04 12.11
C ARG A 828 43.92 -2.21 11.52
N ALA A 829 43.31 -2.66 10.42
CA ALA A 829 42.17 -1.97 9.81
C ALA A 829 40.94 -1.95 10.74
N VAL A 830 40.60 -3.09 11.35
CA VAL A 830 39.50 -3.18 12.34
C VAL A 830 39.74 -2.23 13.52
N ALA A 831 40.96 -2.19 14.07
CA ALA A 831 41.30 -1.29 15.17
C ALA A 831 41.09 0.18 14.78
N LEU A 832 41.57 0.59 13.60
CA LEU A 832 41.40 1.95 13.10
C LEU A 832 39.92 2.30 12.86
N PHE A 833 39.15 1.44 12.21
CA PHE A 833 37.73 1.71 11.98
C PHE A 833 36.92 1.73 13.27
N ARG A 834 37.30 0.94 14.28
CA ARG A 834 36.69 1.00 15.62
C ARG A 834 36.98 2.32 16.32
N GLU A 835 38.21 2.81 16.26
CA GLU A 835 38.58 4.13 16.80
C GLU A 835 37.85 5.27 16.08
N LEU A 836 37.63 5.14 14.76
CA LEU A 836 36.88 6.10 13.95
C LEU A 836 35.36 6.00 14.16
N GLY A 837 34.86 4.92 14.76
CA GLY A 837 33.42 4.65 14.87
C GLY A 837 32.75 4.27 13.55
N ASP A 838 33.52 3.95 12.50
CA ASP A 838 32.98 3.53 11.20
C ASP A 838 32.59 2.05 11.26
N ARG A 839 31.28 1.77 11.17
CA ARG A 839 30.73 0.42 11.30
C ARG A 839 30.84 -0.37 10.01
N TRP A 840 30.64 0.27 8.86
CA TRP A 840 30.79 -0.36 7.55
C TRP A 840 32.25 -0.80 7.33
N GLY A 841 33.21 0.06 7.66
CA GLY A 841 34.64 -0.26 7.56
C GLY A 841 35.05 -1.41 8.49
N GLN A 842 34.52 -1.44 9.72
CA GLN A 842 34.71 -2.59 10.63
C GLN A 842 34.18 -3.89 10.01
N LEU A 843 32.98 -3.85 9.42
CA LEU A 843 32.37 -5.00 8.76
C LEU A 843 33.25 -5.49 7.60
N GLN A 844 33.74 -4.60 6.74
CA GLN A 844 34.60 -4.96 5.61
C GLN A 844 35.96 -5.51 6.06
N ALA A 845 36.60 -4.89 7.05
CA ALA A 845 37.89 -5.33 7.56
C ALA A 845 37.80 -6.66 8.35
N SER A 846 36.62 -6.97 8.90
CA SER A 846 36.37 -8.25 9.58
C SER A 846 36.24 -9.43 8.59
N PHE A 847 35.74 -9.21 7.38
CA PHE A 847 35.52 -10.26 6.38
C PHE A 847 36.75 -11.16 6.14
N PRO A 848 37.95 -10.61 5.83
CA PRO A 848 39.11 -11.46 5.60
C PRO A 848 39.60 -12.17 6.88
N LEU A 849 39.39 -11.58 8.06
CA LEU A 849 39.70 -12.24 9.33
C LEU A 849 38.76 -13.42 9.61
N THR A 850 37.48 -13.29 9.28
CA THR A 850 36.51 -14.38 9.38
C THR A 850 36.91 -15.55 8.50
N ASN A 851 37.19 -15.30 7.22
CA ASN A 851 37.66 -16.35 6.29
C ASN A 851 38.96 -17.01 6.75
N ARG A 852 39.89 -16.25 7.35
CA ARG A 852 41.11 -16.81 7.96
C ARG A 852 40.78 -17.76 9.12
N ALA A 853 39.85 -17.37 10.01
CA ALA A 853 39.43 -18.20 11.13
C ALA A 853 38.77 -19.50 10.64
N GLU A 854 37.93 -19.43 9.60
CA GLU A 854 37.35 -20.61 8.95
C GLU A 854 38.40 -21.53 8.34
N ALA A 855 39.32 -20.97 7.55
CA ALA A 855 40.38 -21.73 6.90
C ALA A 855 41.34 -22.41 7.89
N THR A 856 41.51 -21.83 9.09
CA THR A 856 42.37 -22.38 10.15
C THR A 856 41.62 -23.28 11.14
N GLY A 857 40.30 -23.46 10.97
CA GLY A 857 39.47 -24.28 11.84
C GLY A 857 39.13 -23.64 13.20
N ASP A 858 39.41 -22.34 13.39
CA ASP A 858 39.02 -21.58 14.59
C ASP A 858 37.55 -21.14 14.49
N TYR A 859 36.65 -22.13 14.54
CA TYR A 859 35.20 -21.93 14.45
C TYR A 859 34.61 -21.03 15.53
N PRO A 860 35.06 -21.06 16.81
CA PRO A 860 34.60 -20.13 17.82
C PRO A 860 34.88 -18.67 17.45
N GLU A 861 36.08 -18.37 16.94
CA GLU A 861 36.44 -17.02 16.48
C GLU A 861 35.67 -16.63 15.22
N ALA A 862 35.53 -17.53 14.23
CA ALA A 862 34.73 -17.29 13.04
C ALA A 862 33.26 -16.96 13.39
N ALA A 863 32.65 -17.72 14.30
CA ALA A 863 31.30 -17.46 14.79
C ALA A 863 31.18 -16.13 15.53
N ARG A 864 32.21 -15.73 16.31
CA ARG A 864 32.23 -14.41 16.97
C ARG A 864 32.26 -13.29 15.95
N LEU A 865 33.14 -13.38 14.95
CA LEU A 865 33.28 -12.37 13.90
C LEU A 865 32.02 -12.28 13.01
N HIS A 866 31.39 -13.40 12.67
CA HIS A 866 30.11 -13.36 11.95
C HIS A 866 28.98 -12.74 12.77
N ARG A 867 28.89 -13.00 14.08
CA ARG A 867 27.90 -12.36 14.97
C ARG A 867 28.10 -10.86 15.06
N GLU A 868 29.33 -10.40 15.29
CA GLU A 868 29.66 -8.97 15.29
C GLU A 868 29.37 -8.33 13.93
N GLY A 869 29.72 -9.01 12.84
CA GLY A 869 29.41 -8.56 11.49
C GLY A 869 27.91 -8.45 11.22
N LEU A 870 27.12 -9.40 11.71
CA LEU A 870 25.65 -9.40 11.58
C LEU A 870 25.05 -8.19 12.31
N GLU A 871 25.45 -7.93 13.55
CA GLU A 871 24.98 -6.77 14.34
C GLU A 871 25.33 -5.44 13.64
N LEU A 872 26.52 -5.33 13.06
CA LEU A 872 26.93 -4.16 12.28
C LEU A 872 26.09 -4.00 11.02
N ALA A 873 25.86 -5.09 10.27
CA ALA A 873 25.09 -5.08 9.03
C ALA A 873 23.61 -4.73 9.28
N GLU A 874 22.94 -5.39 10.23
CA GLU A 874 21.56 -5.08 10.63
C GLU A 874 21.45 -3.64 11.16
N GLY A 875 22.42 -3.20 11.96
CA GLY A 875 22.47 -1.84 12.48
C GLY A 875 22.58 -0.75 11.41
N LEU A 876 23.13 -1.08 10.23
CA LEU A 876 23.27 -0.16 9.10
C LEU A 876 22.19 -0.36 8.03
N GLY A 877 21.37 -1.41 8.12
CA GLY A 877 20.40 -1.80 7.08
C GLY A 877 21.06 -2.39 5.83
N LEU A 878 22.20 -3.07 6.00
CA LEU A 878 22.96 -3.75 4.94
C LEU A 878 22.51 -5.21 4.86
N TRP A 879 21.30 -5.42 4.32
CA TRP A 879 20.59 -6.69 4.41
C TRP A 879 21.25 -7.84 3.63
N LEU A 880 21.96 -7.54 2.54
CA LEU A 880 22.69 -8.54 1.78
C LEU A 880 23.86 -9.09 2.58
N GLU A 881 24.61 -8.19 3.21
CA GLU A 881 25.71 -8.53 4.11
C GLU A 881 25.20 -9.26 5.35
N ALA A 882 24.04 -8.88 5.89
CA ALA A 882 23.42 -9.61 7.00
C ALA A 882 23.04 -11.06 6.60
N ALA A 883 22.53 -11.27 5.38
CA ALA A 883 22.22 -12.61 4.87
C ALA A 883 23.49 -13.46 4.68
N ASP A 884 24.59 -12.85 4.22
CA ASP A 884 25.90 -13.49 4.13
C ASP A 884 26.42 -13.91 5.51
N ARG A 885 26.37 -13.01 6.51
CA ARG A 885 26.77 -13.33 7.89
C ARG A 885 25.92 -14.43 8.53
N LEU A 886 24.61 -14.43 8.29
CA LEU A 886 23.73 -15.52 8.73
C LEU A 886 24.11 -16.84 8.07
N SER A 887 24.39 -16.85 6.77
CA SER A 887 24.83 -18.06 6.08
C SER A 887 26.18 -18.57 6.58
N GLY A 888 27.11 -17.66 6.89
CA GLY A 888 28.36 -17.98 7.56
C GLY A 888 28.13 -18.61 8.94
N LEU A 889 27.27 -18.05 9.79
CA LEU A 889 26.90 -18.66 11.07
C LEU A 889 26.27 -20.03 10.91
N GLY A 890 25.40 -20.20 9.90
CA GLY A 890 24.80 -21.49 9.56
C GLY A 890 25.87 -22.52 9.20
N ARG A 891 26.85 -22.11 8.38
CA ARG A 891 27.99 -22.95 7.98
C ARG A 891 28.88 -23.33 9.16
N ILE A 892 29.14 -22.41 10.09
CA ILE A 892 29.93 -22.70 11.29
C ILE A 892 29.18 -23.64 12.25
N ALA A 893 27.89 -23.42 12.46
CA ALA A 893 27.05 -24.32 13.25
C ALA A 893 27.01 -25.73 12.64
N LEU A 894 26.90 -25.83 11.31
CA LEU A 894 26.97 -27.09 10.57
C LEU A 894 28.30 -27.82 10.81
N LEU A 895 29.42 -27.10 10.73
CA LEU A 895 30.77 -27.64 10.98
C LEU A 895 31.01 -28.03 12.44
N ALA A 896 30.30 -27.40 13.38
CA ALA A 896 30.33 -27.75 14.79
C ALA A 896 29.36 -28.89 15.16
N GLY A 897 28.53 -29.35 14.23
CA GLY A 897 27.52 -30.40 14.45
C GLY A 897 26.21 -29.91 15.10
N ASP A 898 25.98 -28.60 15.20
CA ASP A 898 24.74 -28.00 15.71
C ASP A 898 23.77 -27.74 14.54
N TYR A 899 23.08 -28.81 14.11
CA TYR A 899 22.23 -28.78 12.92
C TYR A 899 20.97 -27.92 13.09
N ASP A 900 20.41 -27.84 14.30
CA ASP A 900 19.27 -26.99 14.59
C ASP A 900 19.61 -25.51 14.40
N ARG A 901 20.75 -25.06 14.95
CA ARG A 901 21.22 -23.68 14.71
C ARG A 901 21.61 -23.44 13.27
N ALA A 902 22.24 -24.42 12.61
CA ALA A 902 22.59 -24.30 11.19
C ALA A 902 21.35 -24.03 10.33
N ARG A 903 20.28 -24.81 10.56
CA ARG A 903 18.99 -24.65 9.90
C ARG A 903 18.35 -23.30 10.22
N GLU A 904 18.29 -22.90 11.50
CA GLU A 904 17.75 -21.59 11.92
C GLU A 904 18.41 -20.43 11.17
N PHE A 905 19.74 -20.42 11.11
CA PHE A 905 20.50 -19.34 10.47
C PHE A 905 20.31 -19.33 8.96
N HIS A 906 20.37 -20.47 8.28
CA HIS A 906 20.17 -20.51 6.83
C HIS A 906 18.72 -20.21 6.42
N GLU A 907 17.71 -20.60 7.20
CA GLU A 907 16.31 -20.21 6.95
C GLU A 907 16.12 -18.69 7.08
N ARG A 908 16.74 -18.07 8.09
CA ARG A 908 16.75 -16.61 8.25
C ARG A 908 17.45 -15.92 7.09
N ALA A 909 18.63 -16.41 6.68
CA ALA A 909 19.36 -15.90 5.53
C ALA A 909 18.53 -15.97 4.25
N LEU A 910 17.85 -17.10 4.01
CA LEU A 910 17.01 -17.31 2.84
C LEU A 910 15.83 -16.34 2.80
N ARG A 911 15.12 -16.15 3.92
CA ARG A 911 14.01 -15.18 4.00
C ARG A 911 14.50 -13.77 3.72
N LEU A 912 15.59 -13.37 4.36
CA LEU A 912 16.16 -12.03 4.19
C LEU A 912 16.62 -11.80 2.74
N ALA A 913 17.30 -12.78 2.13
CA ALA A 913 17.73 -12.69 0.73
C ALA A 913 16.54 -12.60 -0.24
N ALA A 914 15.47 -13.36 0.00
CA ALA A 914 14.25 -13.32 -0.82
C ALA A 914 13.51 -11.98 -0.70
N GLU A 915 13.40 -11.43 0.51
CA GLU A 915 12.84 -10.09 0.74
C GLU A 915 13.62 -9.00 -0.04
N GLN A 916 14.93 -9.17 -0.18
CA GLN A 916 15.80 -8.28 -0.95
C GLN A 916 15.93 -8.65 -2.43
N SER A 917 15.22 -9.69 -2.90
CA SER A 917 15.30 -10.21 -4.28
C SER A 917 16.74 -10.53 -4.74
N CYS A 918 17.58 -11.02 -3.82
CA CYS A 918 18.99 -11.33 -4.09
C CYS A 918 19.21 -12.82 -4.34
N LYS A 919 19.13 -13.22 -5.61
CA LYS A 919 19.18 -14.63 -5.99
C LYS A 919 20.47 -15.37 -5.56
N PRO A 920 21.68 -14.81 -5.72
CA PRO A 920 22.90 -15.49 -5.28
C PRO A 920 22.91 -15.81 -3.76
N ALA A 921 22.43 -14.88 -2.93
CA ALA A 921 22.36 -15.09 -1.48
C ALA A 921 21.30 -16.14 -1.10
N GLU A 922 20.15 -16.17 -1.80
CA GLU A 922 19.16 -17.25 -1.63
C GLU A 922 19.77 -18.63 -1.91
N LEU A 923 20.50 -18.75 -3.02
CA LEU A 923 21.11 -20.02 -3.42
C LEU A 923 22.16 -20.49 -2.42
N TYR A 924 22.96 -19.57 -1.88
CA TYR A 924 23.96 -19.89 -0.86
C TYR A 924 23.30 -20.41 0.44
N ALA A 925 22.21 -19.76 0.88
CA ALA A 925 21.43 -20.24 2.01
C ALA A 925 20.76 -21.59 1.74
N GLN A 926 20.25 -21.82 0.53
CA GLN A 926 19.67 -23.10 0.10
C GLN A 926 20.69 -24.24 0.07
N ILE A 927 21.92 -23.97 -0.39
CA ILE A 927 23.03 -24.93 -0.30
C ILE A 927 23.24 -25.31 1.16
N GLY A 928 23.37 -24.34 2.07
CA GLY A 928 23.53 -24.59 3.50
C GLY A 928 22.40 -25.45 4.11
N LEU A 929 21.14 -25.16 3.76
CA LEU A 929 20.00 -25.99 4.19
C LEU A 929 20.04 -27.42 3.63
N GLY A 930 20.46 -27.58 2.37
CA GLY A 930 20.63 -28.89 1.75
C GLY A 930 21.73 -29.70 2.42
N LEU A 931 22.88 -29.07 2.68
CA LEU A 931 24.01 -29.67 3.40
C LEU A 931 23.64 -30.10 4.83
N GLY A 932 22.85 -29.29 5.53
CA GLY A 932 22.34 -29.61 6.87
C GLY A 932 21.32 -30.75 6.85
N ALA A 933 20.35 -30.69 5.94
CA ALA A 933 19.33 -31.73 5.79
C ALA A 933 19.95 -33.10 5.48
N ARG A 934 21.01 -33.16 4.66
CA ARG A 934 21.72 -34.40 4.40
C ARG A 934 22.36 -34.97 5.66
N ARG A 935 23.08 -34.14 6.43
CA ARG A 935 23.76 -34.57 7.68
C ARG A 935 22.78 -35.00 8.77
N GLU A 936 21.56 -34.49 8.78
CA GLU A 936 20.47 -34.93 9.66
C GLU A 936 19.76 -36.21 9.16
N GLY A 937 20.07 -36.70 7.96
CA GLY A 937 19.41 -37.85 7.34
C GLY A 937 18.08 -37.54 6.64
N ARG A 938 17.71 -36.26 6.50
CA ARG A 938 16.52 -35.82 5.73
C ARG A 938 16.82 -35.77 4.23
N LEU A 939 17.13 -36.92 3.67
CA LEU A 939 17.70 -37.05 2.32
C LEU A 939 16.80 -36.47 1.22
N ALA A 940 15.48 -36.70 1.27
CA ALA A 940 14.54 -36.17 0.28
C ALA A 940 14.48 -34.63 0.26
N ASP A 941 14.57 -33.99 1.44
CA ASP A 941 14.62 -32.53 1.53
C ASP A 941 15.92 -31.98 0.96
N ALA A 942 17.04 -32.61 1.32
CA ALA A 942 18.37 -32.24 0.82
C ALA A 942 18.42 -32.33 -0.71
N GLU A 943 17.94 -33.43 -1.28
CA GLU A 943 17.91 -33.68 -2.71
C GLU A 943 17.09 -32.64 -3.46
N ARG A 944 15.88 -32.31 -2.95
CA ARG A 944 15.01 -31.27 -3.52
C ARG A 944 15.68 -29.90 -3.52
N LEU A 945 16.31 -29.51 -2.41
CA LEU A 945 16.98 -28.22 -2.28
C LEU A 945 18.18 -28.10 -3.23
N LEU A 946 19.07 -29.10 -3.21
CA LEU A 946 20.30 -29.08 -4.01
C LEU A 946 20.04 -29.19 -5.51
N ARG A 947 19.05 -29.98 -5.95
CA ARG A 947 18.65 -30.01 -7.37
C ARG A 947 18.08 -28.68 -7.84
N GLY A 948 17.28 -28.01 -7.01
CA GLY A 948 16.76 -26.68 -7.33
C GLY A 948 17.87 -25.65 -7.57
N VAL A 949 18.95 -25.69 -6.79
CA VAL A 949 20.14 -24.86 -7.00
C VAL A 949 20.90 -25.30 -8.26
N LEU A 950 21.09 -26.61 -8.46
CA LEU A 950 21.82 -27.15 -9.62
C LEU A 950 21.16 -26.74 -10.94
N ASP A 951 19.83 -26.81 -11.04
CA ASP A 951 19.10 -26.42 -12.25
C ASP A 951 19.26 -24.92 -12.56
N TRP A 952 19.39 -24.08 -11.54
CA TRP A 952 19.68 -22.67 -11.72
C TRP A 952 21.10 -22.45 -12.27
N THR A 953 22.10 -23.17 -11.75
CA THR A 953 23.50 -23.04 -12.20
C THR A 953 23.73 -23.52 -13.65
N ARG A 954 22.78 -24.25 -14.24
CA ARG A 954 22.83 -24.71 -15.65
C ARG A 954 22.42 -23.63 -16.66
N GLN A 955 22.00 -22.45 -16.21
CA GLN A 955 21.60 -21.38 -17.12
C GLN A 955 22.80 -20.86 -17.94
N PRO A 956 22.63 -20.56 -19.25
CA PRO A 956 23.72 -20.07 -20.09
C PRO A 956 24.33 -18.76 -19.57
N GLY A 957 25.65 -18.68 -19.52
CA GLY A 957 26.39 -17.45 -19.19
C GLY A 957 26.75 -17.26 -17.72
N LEU A 958 26.49 -18.24 -16.85
CA LEU A 958 26.95 -18.25 -15.46
C LEU A 958 28.22 -19.10 -15.33
N ASP A 959 29.29 -18.52 -14.77
CA ASP A 959 30.47 -19.27 -14.35
C ASP A 959 30.24 -19.82 -12.94
N ALA A 960 29.78 -21.07 -12.86
CA ALA A 960 29.35 -21.70 -11.62
C ALA A 960 29.91 -23.13 -11.45
N ASP A 961 30.98 -23.48 -12.15
CA ASP A 961 31.47 -24.85 -12.23
C ASP A 961 31.99 -25.39 -10.89
N VAL A 962 32.59 -24.53 -10.05
CA VAL A 962 32.97 -24.89 -8.68
C VAL A 962 31.75 -25.26 -7.83
N VAL A 963 30.70 -24.43 -7.90
CA VAL A 963 29.45 -24.67 -7.14
C VAL A 963 28.75 -25.92 -7.66
N ARG A 964 28.74 -26.14 -8.98
CA ARG A 964 28.18 -27.35 -9.60
C ARG A 964 28.92 -28.60 -9.18
N ALA A 965 30.25 -28.58 -9.13
CA ALA A 965 31.04 -29.71 -8.65
C ALA A 965 30.65 -30.08 -7.21
N LEU A 966 30.51 -29.09 -6.32
CA LEU A 966 30.04 -29.30 -4.95
C LEU A 966 28.61 -29.89 -4.91
N LEU A 967 27.66 -29.31 -5.64
CA LEU A 967 26.27 -29.79 -5.67
C LEU A 967 26.15 -31.24 -6.15
N LEU A 968 26.91 -31.60 -7.18
CA LEU A 968 26.95 -32.97 -7.71
C LEU A 968 27.57 -33.94 -6.71
N ALA A 969 28.64 -33.55 -6.01
CA ALA A 969 29.22 -34.37 -4.95
C ALA A 969 28.21 -34.61 -3.82
N GLU A 970 27.50 -33.57 -3.37
CA GLU A 970 26.51 -33.67 -2.29
C GLU A 970 25.29 -34.50 -2.70
N LEU A 971 24.84 -34.40 -3.94
CA LEU A 971 23.80 -35.29 -4.50
C LEU A 971 24.31 -36.74 -4.62
N GLY A 972 25.58 -36.94 -4.94
CA GLY A 972 26.22 -38.26 -4.96
C GLY A 972 26.23 -38.92 -3.58
N PHE A 973 26.58 -38.16 -2.53
CA PHE A 973 26.50 -38.65 -1.15
C PHE A 973 25.07 -38.96 -0.72
N ILE A 974 24.06 -38.22 -1.22
CA ILE A 974 22.65 -38.56 -0.97
C ILE A 974 22.30 -39.91 -1.62
N ALA A 975 22.70 -40.13 -2.88
CA ALA A 975 22.47 -41.39 -3.58
C ALA A 975 23.19 -42.57 -2.91
N GLU A 976 24.40 -42.34 -2.41
CA GLU A 976 25.19 -43.31 -1.64
C GLU A 976 24.47 -43.68 -0.33
N LEU A 977 23.99 -42.71 0.44
CA LEU A 977 23.19 -42.95 1.65
C LEU A 977 21.82 -43.60 1.40
N GLN A 978 21.31 -43.53 0.16
CA GLN A 978 20.11 -44.24 -0.31
C GLN A 978 20.42 -45.64 -0.87
N GLU A 979 21.68 -46.10 -0.78
CA GLU A 979 22.17 -47.37 -1.33
C GLU A 979 22.04 -47.49 -2.87
N ALA A 980 21.98 -46.37 -3.59
CA ALA A 980 21.87 -46.29 -5.04
C ALA A 980 23.24 -46.13 -5.72
N ALA A 981 24.11 -47.14 -5.60
CA ALA A 981 25.51 -47.08 -6.06
C ALA A 981 25.71 -46.59 -7.52
N PRO A 982 24.94 -47.03 -8.54
CA PRO A 982 25.11 -46.53 -9.91
C PRO A 982 24.86 -45.02 -10.06
N ALA A 983 23.88 -44.48 -9.30
CA ALA A 983 23.58 -43.06 -9.32
C ALA A 983 24.65 -42.25 -8.58
N ALA A 984 25.16 -42.77 -7.46
CA ALA A 984 26.27 -42.17 -6.73
C ALA A 984 27.55 -42.10 -7.57
N ASP A 985 27.93 -43.21 -8.24
CA ASP A 985 29.09 -43.26 -9.14
C ASP A 985 28.98 -42.20 -10.26
N THR A 986 27.80 -42.10 -10.90
CA THR A 986 27.57 -41.13 -11.98
C THR A 986 27.72 -39.68 -11.50
N LEU A 987 27.09 -39.33 -10.37
CA LEU A 987 27.12 -37.97 -9.83
C LEU A 987 28.52 -37.55 -9.37
N HIS A 988 29.25 -38.45 -8.70
CA HIS A 988 30.62 -38.16 -8.27
C HIS A 988 31.60 -38.10 -9.46
N ALA A 989 31.38 -38.90 -10.51
CA ALA A 989 32.16 -38.80 -11.74
C ALA A 989 31.98 -37.46 -12.46
N GLU A 990 30.74 -36.98 -12.58
CA GLU A 990 30.47 -35.64 -13.13
C GLU A 990 31.09 -34.53 -12.26
N SER A 991 31.02 -34.67 -10.93
CA SER A 991 31.68 -33.76 -9.99
C SER A 991 33.20 -33.73 -10.19
N PHE A 992 33.85 -34.90 -10.31
CA PHE A 992 35.28 -35.02 -10.54
C PHE A 992 35.73 -34.38 -11.86
N ALA A 993 34.95 -34.58 -12.94
CA ALA A 993 35.23 -33.98 -14.24
C ALA A 993 35.21 -32.45 -14.19
N LEU A 994 34.22 -31.86 -13.51
CA LEU A 994 34.14 -30.40 -13.31
C LEU A 994 35.27 -29.90 -12.41
N ALA A 995 35.53 -30.57 -11.29
CA ALA A 995 36.62 -30.22 -10.38
C ALA A 995 37.99 -30.21 -11.08
N SER A 996 38.22 -31.18 -11.99
CA SER A 996 39.44 -31.28 -12.78
C SER A 996 39.53 -30.21 -13.86
N ALA A 997 38.41 -29.82 -14.48
CA ALA A 997 38.38 -28.73 -15.46
C ALA A 997 38.70 -27.37 -14.82
N VAL A 998 38.30 -27.17 -13.56
CA VAL A 998 38.61 -25.95 -12.79
C VAL A 998 40.00 -26.01 -12.14
N GLY A 999 40.55 -27.21 -11.93
CA GLY A 999 41.84 -27.42 -11.29
C GLY A 999 41.80 -27.18 -9.78
N ASP A 1000 40.73 -27.58 -9.09
CA ASP A 1000 40.60 -27.50 -7.62
C ASP A 1000 40.87 -28.86 -6.97
N PRO A 1001 42.06 -29.07 -6.35
CA PRO A 1001 42.43 -30.35 -5.72
C PRO A 1001 41.50 -30.75 -4.57
N ARG A 1002 40.85 -29.79 -3.89
CA ARG A 1002 39.93 -30.10 -2.78
C ARG A 1002 38.59 -30.60 -3.29
N ALA A 1003 38.11 -30.04 -4.39
CA ALA A 1003 36.90 -30.52 -5.06
C ALA A 1003 37.14 -31.90 -5.69
N GLN A 1004 38.32 -32.15 -6.26
CA GLN A 1004 38.73 -33.48 -6.74
C GLN A 1004 38.75 -34.49 -5.59
N ALA A 1005 39.35 -34.14 -4.44
CA ALA A 1005 39.37 -34.99 -3.26
C ALA A 1005 37.95 -35.37 -2.78
N LEU A 1006 37.04 -34.38 -2.71
CA LEU A 1006 35.64 -34.63 -2.31
C LEU A 1006 34.92 -35.61 -3.25
N ALA A 1007 35.14 -35.48 -4.56
CA ALA A 1007 34.57 -36.40 -5.53
C ALA A 1007 35.15 -37.82 -5.41
N LEU A 1008 36.46 -37.96 -5.18
CA LEU A 1008 37.11 -39.26 -4.95
C LEU A 1008 36.62 -39.93 -3.65
N GLU A 1009 36.41 -39.16 -2.57
CA GLU A 1009 35.82 -39.64 -1.33
C GLU A 1009 34.41 -40.19 -1.56
N GLY A 1010 33.61 -39.51 -2.39
CA GLY A 1010 32.30 -39.97 -2.82
C GLY A 1010 32.32 -41.27 -3.64
N LEU A 1011 33.21 -41.34 -4.65
CA LEU A 1011 33.43 -42.56 -5.43
C LEU A 1011 33.89 -43.73 -4.55
N ALA A 1012 34.65 -43.46 -3.49
CA ALA A 1012 35.01 -44.48 -2.52
C ALA A 1012 33.77 -45.03 -1.78
N GLY A 1013 32.82 -44.17 -1.42
CA GLY A 1013 31.55 -44.55 -0.82
C GLY A 1013 30.73 -45.47 -1.72
N ALA A 1014 30.55 -45.08 -2.98
CA ALA A 1014 29.86 -45.89 -3.98
C ALA A 1014 30.56 -47.26 -4.21
N ALA A 1015 31.90 -47.27 -4.26
CA ALA A 1015 32.67 -48.50 -4.36
C ALA A 1015 32.49 -49.44 -3.17
N VAL A 1016 32.33 -48.92 -1.94
CA VAL A 1016 32.03 -49.74 -0.76
C VAL A 1016 30.68 -50.45 -0.90
N ILE A 1017 29.63 -49.75 -1.38
CA ILE A 1017 28.29 -50.34 -1.58
C ILE A 1017 28.34 -51.48 -2.60
N ASP A 1018 29.12 -51.32 -3.67
CA ASP A 1018 29.33 -52.34 -4.70
C ASP A 1018 30.27 -53.50 -4.26
N GLY A 1019 30.73 -53.50 -3.00
CA GLY A 1019 31.66 -54.51 -2.48
C GLY A 1019 33.10 -54.39 -2.98
N ARG A 1020 33.46 -53.27 -3.63
CA ARG A 1020 34.80 -52.96 -4.16
C ARG A 1020 35.68 -52.27 -3.12
N ALA A 1021 35.79 -52.85 -1.93
CA ALA A 1021 36.43 -52.20 -0.79
C ALA A 1021 37.93 -51.87 -1.00
N GLU A 1022 38.68 -52.68 -1.78
CA GLU A 1022 40.08 -52.36 -2.14
C GLU A 1022 40.18 -51.06 -2.94
N GLN A 1023 39.26 -50.86 -3.88
CA GLN A 1023 39.19 -49.65 -4.70
C GLN A 1023 38.81 -48.44 -3.84
N ALA A 1024 37.88 -48.60 -2.91
CA ALA A 1024 37.50 -47.54 -1.97
C ALA A 1024 38.71 -47.09 -1.12
N ALA A 1025 39.51 -48.02 -0.61
CA ALA A 1025 40.72 -47.69 0.16
C ALA A 1025 41.73 -46.87 -0.68
N ARG A 1026 41.95 -47.24 -1.95
CA ARG A 1026 42.82 -46.49 -2.87
C ARG A 1026 42.31 -45.08 -3.15
N LEU A 1027 41.01 -44.93 -3.41
CA LEU A 1027 40.39 -43.63 -3.68
C LEU A 1027 40.50 -42.69 -2.47
N LEU A 1028 40.28 -43.21 -1.26
CA LEU A 1028 40.47 -42.45 -0.01
C LEU A 1028 41.93 -42.02 0.19
N GLY A 1029 42.89 -42.89 -0.13
CA GLY A 1029 44.32 -42.55 -0.07
C GLY A 1029 44.71 -41.42 -1.04
N ALA A 1030 44.22 -41.48 -2.28
CA ALA A 1030 44.45 -40.45 -3.28
C ALA A 1030 43.79 -39.12 -2.89
N ALA A 1031 42.57 -39.15 -2.35
CA ALA A 1031 41.87 -37.96 -1.86
C ALA A 1031 42.62 -37.29 -0.69
N ALA A 1032 43.15 -38.07 0.25
CA ALA A 1032 43.97 -37.56 1.35
C ALA A 1032 45.22 -36.85 0.83
N MET A 1033 45.95 -37.47 -0.12
CA MET A 1033 47.13 -36.87 -0.74
C MET A 1033 46.79 -35.58 -1.51
N ALA A 1034 45.66 -35.54 -2.21
CA ALA A 1034 45.20 -34.34 -2.91
C ALA A 1034 44.98 -33.17 -1.95
N ARG A 1035 44.38 -33.40 -0.78
CA ARG A 1035 44.22 -32.37 0.26
C ARG A 1035 45.55 -31.94 0.87
N ASP A 1036 46.45 -32.87 1.13
CA ASP A 1036 47.77 -32.58 1.69
C ASP A 1036 48.66 -31.76 0.74
N SER A 1037 48.52 -31.96 -0.57
CA SER A 1037 49.28 -31.22 -1.59
C SER A 1037 49.07 -29.70 -1.57
N VAL A 1038 47.93 -29.25 -1.05
CA VAL A 1038 47.56 -27.83 -0.90
C VAL A 1038 47.59 -27.37 0.57
N GLY A 1039 48.11 -28.20 1.47
CA GLY A 1039 48.24 -27.86 2.89
C GLY A 1039 46.89 -27.68 3.62
N ALA A 1040 45.81 -28.25 3.09
CA ALA A 1040 44.45 -28.08 3.61
C ALA A 1040 43.81 -29.44 3.97
N PRO A 1041 44.25 -30.08 5.08
CA PRO A 1041 43.68 -31.34 5.53
C PRO A 1041 42.19 -31.19 5.87
N LEU A 1042 41.41 -32.27 5.71
CA LEU A 1042 39.96 -32.25 5.96
C LEU A 1042 39.68 -31.98 7.46
N PRO A 1043 39.03 -30.86 7.81
CA PRO A 1043 38.77 -30.52 9.21
C PRO A 1043 37.77 -31.47 9.84
N ALA A 1044 37.82 -31.62 11.17
CA ALA A 1044 37.03 -32.61 11.91
C ALA A 1044 35.52 -32.57 11.60
N GLY A 1045 34.94 -31.37 11.44
CA GLY A 1045 33.52 -31.18 11.12
C GLY A 1045 33.09 -31.67 9.73
N GLU A 1046 34.04 -31.99 8.86
CA GLU A 1046 33.79 -32.45 7.49
C GLU A 1046 34.17 -33.91 7.25
N ARG A 1047 34.82 -34.56 8.22
CA ARG A 1047 35.29 -35.94 8.08
C ARG A 1047 34.19 -36.99 8.16
N GLY A 1048 32.95 -36.63 8.46
CA GLY A 1048 31.86 -37.59 8.71
C GLY A 1048 31.67 -38.64 7.62
N ASP A 1049 31.66 -38.22 6.35
CA ASP A 1049 31.53 -39.15 5.21
C ASP A 1049 32.78 -40.01 5.04
N VAL A 1050 33.97 -39.39 5.07
CA VAL A 1050 35.26 -40.08 4.96
C VAL A 1050 35.45 -41.11 6.06
N ASP A 1051 35.12 -40.78 7.31
CA ASP A 1051 35.24 -41.66 8.46
C ASP A 1051 34.28 -42.84 8.34
N ARG A 1052 33.03 -42.60 7.92
CA ARG A 1052 32.03 -43.65 7.68
C ARG A 1052 32.45 -44.61 6.57
N ILE A 1053 32.88 -44.06 5.43
CA ILE A 1053 33.32 -44.85 4.27
C ILE A 1053 34.60 -45.64 4.63
N THR A 1054 35.54 -45.01 5.33
CA THR A 1054 36.77 -45.65 5.82
C THR A 1054 36.45 -46.80 6.78
N ALA A 1055 35.52 -46.61 7.71
CA ALA A 1055 35.12 -47.66 8.65
C ALA A 1055 34.49 -48.86 7.92
N ALA A 1056 33.63 -48.60 6.93
CA ALA A 1056 32.99 -49.64 6.13
C ALA A 1056 34.01 -50.40 5.25
N ALA A 1057 34.92 -49.70 4.58
CA ALA A 1057 36.00 -50.32 3.81
C ALA A 1057 36.94 -51.16 4.69
N ARG A 1058 37.29 -50.66 5.89
CA ARG A 1058 38.09 -51.40 6.87
C ARG A 1058 37.38 -52.64 7.40
N ALA A 1059 36.07 -52.57 7.62
CA ALA A 1059 35.29 -53.71 8.06
C ALA A 1059 35.24 -54.82 6.99
N ALA A 1060 35.19 -54.45 5.71
CA ALA A 1060 35.19 -55.40 4.59
C ALA A 1060 36.56 -56.03 4.30
N LEU A 1061 37.66 -55.26 4.38
CA LEU A 1061 39.02 -55.73 4.02
C LEU A 1061 39.86 -56.26 5.19
N GLY A 1062 39.56 -55.82 6.41
CA GLY A 1062 40.47 -55.90 7.54
C GLY A 1062 41.52 -54.77 7.55
N GLY A 1063 42.01 -54.43 8.74
CA GLY A 1063 42.91 -53.28 8.97
C GLY A 1063 44.22 -53.27 8.15
N PRO A 1064 45.00 -54.38 8.10
CA PRO A 1064 46.26 -54.42 7.37
C PRO A 1064 46.10 -54.28 5.84
N SER A 1065 45.09 -54.93 5.27
CA SER A 1065 44.79 -54.86 3.83
C SER A 1065 44.30 -53.47 3.44
N PHE A 1066 43.44 -52.85 4.27
CA PHE A 1066 43.03 -51.46 4.07
C PHE A 1066 44.23 -50.51 4.06
N ALA A 1067 45.14 -50.60 5.03
CA ALA A 1067 46.31 -49.72 5.10
C ALA A 1067 47.19 -49.85 3.85
N THR A 1068 47.41 -51.07 3.38
CA THR A 1068 48.19 -51.34 2.17
C THR A 1068 47.56 -50.69 0.93
N GLU A 1069 46.24 -50.82 0.75
CA GLU A 1069 45.54 -50.25 -0.41
C GLU A 1069 45.40 -48.72 -0.31
N PHE A 1070 45.23 -48.20 0.90
CA PHE A 1070 45.24 -46.75 1.15
C PHE A 1070 46.59 -46.12 0.80
N ASP A 1071 47.70 -46.73 1.24
CA ASP A 1071 49.06 -46.26 0.92
C ASP A 1071 49.36 -46.34 -0.58
N ARG A 1072 48.86 -47.38 -1.27
CA ARG A 1072 48.91 -47.46 -2.74
C ARG A 1072 48.17 -46.31 -3.40
N GLY A 1073 46.99 -45.95 -2.88
CA GLY A 1073 46.20 -44.82 -3.31
C GLY A 1073 46.89 -43.47 -3.11
N ALA A 1074 47.53 -43.27 -1.96
CA ALA A 1074 48.28 -42.05 -1.65
C ALA A 1074 49.47 -41.82 -2.60
N GLY A 1075 49.95 -42.85 -3.29
CA GLY A 1075 50.96 -42.75 -4.34
C GLY A 1075 50.43 -42.35 -5.73
N LEU A 1076 49.11 -42.18 -5.90
CA LEU A 1076 48.47 -41.84 -7.17
C LEU A 1076 48.09 -40.37 -7.25
N ARG A 1077 48.15 -39.79 -8.45
CA ARG A 1077 47.50 -38.49 -8.72
C ARG A 1077 45.97 -38.66 -8.75
N PRO A 1078 45.19 -37.62 -8.44
CA PRO A 1078 43.72 -37.69 -8.44
C PRO A 1078 43.13 -38.29 -9.72
N GLU A 1079 43.64 -37.90 -10.89
CA GLU A 1079 43.17 -38.39 -12.19
C GLU A 1079 43.47 -39.88 -12.39
N GLN A 1080 44.62 -40.35 -11.90
CA GLN A 1080 45.01 -41.75 -12.00
C GLN A 1080 44.15 -42.63 -11.08
N ALA A 1081 43.81 -42.12 -9.89
CA ALA A 1081 42.90 -42.80 -8.98
C ALA A 1081 41.48 -42.86 -9.55
N TYR A 1082 41.02 -41.77 -10.19
CA TYR A 1082 39.74 -41.72 -10.90
C TYR A 1082 39.66 -42.73 -12.05
N ASP A 1083 40.68 -42.82 -12.91
CA ASP A 1083 40.70 -43.78 -14.02
C ASP A 1083 40.59 -45.24 -13.55
N LEU A 1084 41.18 -45.56 -12.40
CA LEU A 1084 41.13 -46.88 -11.78
C LEU A 1084 39.78 -47.21 -11.12
N SER A 1085 38.93 -46.20 -10.87
CA SER A 1085 37.62 -46.40 -10.22
C SER A 1085 36.63 -47.22 -11.06
N GLY A 1086 36.82 -47.27 -12.38
CA GLY A 1086 35.91 -47.93 -13.31
C GLY A 1086 34.69 -47.09 -13.71
N ALA A 1087 34.55 -45.86 -13.21
CA ALA A 1087 33.43 -44.95 -13.49
C ALA A 1087 33.41 -44.37 -14.94
N ASN A 1088 34.25 -44.89 -15.84
CA ASN A 1088 34.44 -44.42 -17.23
C ASN A 1088 33.25 -44.63 -18.19
N GLY A 1089 32.06 -44.92 -17.66
CA GLY A 1089 30.86 -45.28 -18.42
C GLY A 1089 30.00 -44.11 -18.90
N ALA A 1090 30.55 -42.94 -19.30
CA ALA A 1090 29.74 -41.89 -19.95
C ALA A 1090 30.51 -40.80 -20.74
N HIS A 1091 31.79 -40.96 -21.10
CA HIS A 1091 32.52 -39.96 -21.89
C HIS A 1091 32.32 -40.08 -23.40
N ALA A 1092 31.08 -39.98 -23.86
CA ALA A 1092 30.79 -39.71 -25.26
C ALA A 1092 29.58 -38.79 -25.38
N VAL A 1093 29.78 -37.48 -25.15
CA VAL A 1093 29.22 -36.36 -25.93
C VAL A 1093 29.82 -35.05 -25.38
N HIS A 1094 30.33 -34.21 -26.30
CA HIS A 1094 30.90 -32.86 -26.12
C HIS A 1094 32.39 -32.73 -25.74
N GLY A 1095 33.26 -33.12 -26.67
CA GLY A 1095 34.63 -32.62 -26.77
C GLY A 1095 34.88 -31.99 -28.15
N ALA A 1096 34.63 -30.69 -28.29
CA ALA A 1096 35.22 -29.84 -29.33
C ALA A 1096 35.17 -28.37 -28.89
N GLY A 1097 36.28 -27.84 -28.37
CA GLY A 1097 36.47 -26.39 -28.24
C GLY A 1097 37.36 -25.95 -27.08
N ALA A 1098 38.57 -25.51 -27.43
CA ALA A 1098 39.48 -24.65 -26.67
C ALA A 1098 40.23 -25.26 -25.47
N THR A 1099 41.42 -25.79 -25.79
CA THR A 1099 42.59 -25.79 -24.91
C THR A 1099 42.92 -24.37 -24.44
N ARG A 1100 42.71 -24.05 -23.15
CA ARG A 1100 43.39 -22.94 -22.46
C ARG A 1100 44.68 -23.49 -21.81
N PRO A 1101 45.81 -22.76 -21.87
CA PRO A 1101 47.05 -23.19 -21.23
C PRO A 1101 46.95 -23.11 -19.69
N PRO A 1102 47.78 -23.85 -18.95
CA PRO A 1102 47.72 -23.93 -17.50
C PRO A 1102 48.07 -22.56 -16.90
N VAL A 1103 47.19 -22.03 -16.05
CA VAL A 1103 47.53 -20.93 -15.14
C VAL A 1103 48.12 -21.59 -13.90
N ASP A 1104 49.42 -21.44 -13.73
CA ASP A 1104 50.15 -21.74 -12.49
C ASP A 1104 49.51 -20.94 -11.35
N VAL A 1105 48.92 -21.62 -10.36
CA VAL A 1105 48.47 -21.00 -9.11
C VAL A 1105 48.81 -21.95 -7.96
N GLY A 1106 49.78 -21.52 -7.16
CA GLY A 1106 49.98 -21.95 -5.78
C GLY A 1106 49.40 -20.96 -4.79
#